data_AF-A0A7I2UNQ2-F1
#
_entry.id   AF-A0A7I2UNQ2-F1
#
_cell.length_a   1.000
_cell.length_b   1.000
_cell.length_c   1.000
_cell.angle_alpha   90.00
_cell.angle_beta   90.00
_cell.angle_gamma   90.00
#
_symmetry.space_group_name_H-M   'P 1'
#
loop_
_entity.id
_entity.type
_entity.pdbx_description
1 polymer ?
#
loop_
_entity_poly.entity_id
_entity_poly.type
_entity_poly.pdbx_seq_one_letter_code
_entity_poly.pdbx_strand_id
1 'polypeptide(L)'
;MASTRCKLARYLEDLEDVDLKKFKMHLEDYPPQKGCIPLPRGQTEKADHVDLATLMIDFNGEEKAWAMAVWIFAAINRRDLYEKAKRDEPKWGSDNARVSNPTVICQEDSIEEEWMGLLEYLSRISICKMKKDYRKKYRKYVRSRFQCIEDRNARLGESVSLNKRYTRLRLIKEHRSQQEREQELLAIGKTKTCESPVSPIKMELLFDPDDEHSEPVHTVVFQGAAGIGKTILARKMMLDWASGTLYQDRFDYLFYIHCREVSLVTQRSLGDLIMSCCPDPNPPIHKIVRKPSRILFLMDGFDELQGAFDEHIGPLCTDWQKAERGDILLSSLIRKKLLPEASLLITTRPVALEKLQHLLDHPRHVEILGFSEAKRKEYFFKYFSDEAQARAAFSLIQENEVLFTMCFIPLVCWIVCTGLKQQMESGKSLAQTSKTTTAVYVFFLSSLLQPRGGSQEHGLCAHLWGLCSLAADGIWNQKILFEESDLRNHGLQKADVSAFLRMNLFQKEVDCEKFYSFIHMTFQEFFAAMYYLLEEEKEGRTNVPGSRLKLPSRDVTVLLENYGKFEKGYLIFVVRFLFGLVNQERTSYLEKKLSCKISQQIRLELLKWIEVKAKAKKLQIQPSQLELFYCLYEMQEEDFVQRAMDYFPKIEINLSTRMDHMVSSFCIENCHRVESLSLGFLHNMPKEEEEEEKEGRHLDMVQCVLPSSSHAACSHG
;
A
#
# COMPACT_ATOMS: atom_id res chain seq x y z
N MET A 1 -22.58 26.36 32.04
CA MET A 1 -23.42 25.36 32.74
C MET A 1 -23.43 24.10 31.89
N ALA A 2 -23.32 22.90 32.47
CA ALA A 2 -23.41 21.65 31.71
C ALA A 2 -24.85 21.48 31.19
N SER A 3 -25.00 21.16 29.89
CA SER A 3 -26.30 20.89 29.26
C SER A 3 -27.06 19.79 30.01
N THR A 4 -28.38 19.93 30.14
CA THR A 4 -29.28 18.93 30.77
C THR A 4 -29.03 17.54 30.22
N ARG A 5 -28.81 17.40 28.91
CA ARG A 5 -28.47 16.14 28.24
C ARG A 5 -27.20 15.50 28.79
N CYS A 6 -26.14 16.27 28.96
CA CYS A 6 -24.87 15.78 29.52
C CYS A 6 -24.99 15.44 31.00
N LYS A 7 -25.84 16.15 31.76
CA LYS A 7 -26.13 15.80 33.14
C LYS A 7 -26.88 14.48 33.20
N LEU A 8 -27.97 14.36 32.44
CA LEU A 8 -28.82 13.18 32.41
C LEU A 8 -28.04 11.92 32.00
N ALA A 9 -27.21 12.03 30.96
CA ALA A 9 -26.33 10.93 30.52
C ALA A 9 -25.40 10.42 31.64
N ARG A 10 -24.82 11.32 32.45
CA ARG A 10 -23.98 10.92 33.60
C ARG A 10 -24.75 10.18 34.68
N TYR A 11 -25.99 10.58 34.96
CA TYR A 11 -26.83 9.85 35.90
C TYR A 11 -27.22 8.47 35.37
N LEU A 12 -27.36 8.32 34.05
CA LEU A 12 -27.61 7.03 33.42
C LEU A 12 -26.35 6.15 33.39
N GLU A 13 -25.16 6.73 33.22
CA GLU A 13 -23.86 6.04 33.31
C GLU A 13 -23.57 5.48 34.72
N ASP A 14 -24.14 6.09 35.77
CA ASP A 14 -24.05 5.63 37.15
C ASP A 14 -25.00 4.41 37.43
N LEU A 15 -25.74 3.93 36.44
CA LEU A 15 -26.56 2.70 36.52
C LEU A 15 -25.74 1.47 36.10
N GLU A 16 -25.80 0.41 36.88
CA GLU A 16 -25.28 -0.90 36.47
C GLU A 16 -26.17 -1.52 35.37
N ASP A 17 -25.65 -2.46 34.59
CA ASP A 17 -26.36 -3.05 33.44
C ASP A 17 -27.77 -3.58 33.78
N VAL A 18 -27.93 -4.15 34.97
CA VAL A 18 -29.23 -4.67 35.47
C VAL A 18 -30.20 -3.53 35.77
N ASP A 19 -29.72 -2.43 36.34
CA ASP A 19 -30.53 -1.27 36.68
C ASP A 19 -30.84 -0.42 35.46
N LEU A 20 -29.93 -0.33 34.50
CA LEU A 20 -30.18 0.29 33.20
C LEU A 20 -31.27 -0.46 32.43
N LYS A 21 -31.28 -1.80 32.49
CA LYS A 21 -32.34 -2.60 31.87
C LYS A 21 -33.70 -2.35 32.52
N LYS A 22 -33.77 -2.27 33.86
CA LYS A 22 -34.99 -1.88 34.58
C LYS A 22 -35.41 -0.45 34.24
N PHE A 23 -34.45 0.48 34.16
CA PHE A 23 -34.69 1.88 33.81
C PHE A 23 -35.35 2.00 32.43
N LYS A 24 -34.81 1.28 31.42
CA LYS A 24 -35.37 1.23 30.07
C LYS A 24 -36.78 0.65 30.03
N MET A 25 -37.07 -0.36 30.85
CA MET A 25 -38.41 -0.94 30.99
C MET A 25 -39.42 0.08 31.55
N HIS A 26 -39.03 0.85 32.56
CA HIS A 26 -39.89 1.90 33.13
C HIS A 26 -40.10 3.12 32.23
N LEU A 27 -39.27 3.32 31.20
CA LEU A 27 -39.51 4.35 30.17
C LEU A 27 -40.66 3.95 29.23
N GLU A 28 -40.86 2.65 29.01
CA GLU A 28 -41.97 2.10 28.23
C GLU A 28 -43.28 2.14 29.05
N ASP A 29 -43.20 1.80 30.34
CA ASP A 29 -44.35 1.74 31.24
C ASP A 29 -44.63 3.06 31.99
N TYR A 30 -44.06 4.18 31.54
CA TYR A 30 -44.18 5.44 32.27
C TYR A 30 -45.64 5.92 32.32
N PRO A 31 -46.21 6.22 33.51
CA PRO A 31 -47.64 6.44 33.67
C PRO A 31 -48.14 7.64 32.82
N PRO A 32 -49.12 7.45 31.92
CA PRO A 32 -49.59 8.50 30.99
C PRO A 32 -50.21 9.72 31.68
N GLN A 33 -50.67 9.59 32.93
CA GLN A 33 -51.32 10.68 33.68
C GLN A 33 -50.39 11.85 34.05
N LYS A 34 -49.07 11.75 33.75
CA LYS A 34 -48.08 12.82 33.99
C LYS A 34 -47.74 13.67 32.75
N GLY A 35 -48.49 13.56 31.65
CA GLY A 35 -48.28 14.38 30.45
C GLY A 35 -46.94 14.15 29.74
N CYS A 36 -46.37 12.96 29.92
CA CYS A 36 -45.14 12.47 29.28
C CYS A 36 -45.50 11.34 28.30
N ILE A 37 -44.81 11.30 27.17
CA ILE A 37 -44.91 10.27 26.14
C ILE A 37 -43.99 9.10 26.55
N PRO A 38 -44.51 7.87 26.72
CA PRO A 38 -43.68 6.69 26.95
C PRO A 38 -42.78 6.39 25.73
N LEU A 39 -41.56 5.93 25.97
CA LEU A 39 -40.59 5.72 24.89
C LEU A 39 -40.70 4.28 24.31
N PRO A 40 -40.79 4.11 22.99
CA PRO A 40 -40.90 2.79 22.37
C PRO A 40 -39.65 1.92 22.57
N ARG A 41 -39.85 0.66 23.00
CA ARG A 41 -38.78 -0.30 23.26
C ARG A 41 -37.78 -0.50 22.11
N GLY A 42 -38.26 -0.49 20.86
CA GLY A 42 -37.40 -0.67 19.69
C GLY A 42 -36.29 0.39 19.53
N GLN A 43 -36.47 1.58 20.10
CA GLN A 43 -35.49 2.66 20.07
C GLN A 43 -34.61 2.70 21.34
N THR A 44 -35.15 2.31 22.50
CA THR A 44 -34.42 2.36 23.78
C THR A 44 -33.56 1.12 24.05
N GLU A 45 -33.88 -0.05 23.46
CA GLU A 45 -33.18 -1.31 23.72
C GLU A 45 -31.71 -1.26 23.28
N LYS A 46 -31.42 -0.65 22.11
CA LYS A 46 -30.06 -0.52 21.54
C LYS A 46 -29.36 0.80 21.89
N ALA A 47 -30.05 1.76 22.50
CA ALA A 47 -29.48 3.06 22.85
C ALA A 47 -28.45 2.94 23.99
N ASP A 48 -27.29 3.59 23.83
CA ASP A 48 -26.35 3.78 24.94
C ASP A 48 -26.85 4.88 25.91
N HIS A 49 -26.09 5.19 26.97
CA HIS A 49 -26.50 6.17 27.99
C HIS A 49 -26.74 7.58 27.41
N VAL A 50 -25.97 7.98 26.40
CA VAL A 50 -26.03 9.30 25.79
C VAL A 50 -27.18 9.36 24.78
N ASP A 51 -27.37 8.30 24.00
CA ASP A 51 -28.50 8.14 23.10
C ASP A 51 -29.81 8.11 23.88
N LEU A 52 -29.86 7.40 25.01
CA LEU A 52 -31.05 7.32 25.87
C LEU A 52 -31.41 8.68 26.47
N ALA A 53 -30.42 9.44 26.96
CA ALA A 53 -30.64 10.80 27.43
C ALA A 53 -31.14 11.74 26.32
N THR A 54 -30.64 11.56 25.09
CA THR A 54 -31.06 12.33 23.92
C THR A 54 -32.52 11.99 23.55
N LEU A 55 -32.86 10.71 23.45
CA LEU A 55 -34.22 10.23 23.18
C LEU A 55 -35.23 10.71 24.22
N MET A 56 -34.88 10.68 25.50
CA MET A 56 -35.75 11.17 26.57
C MET A 56 -36.07 12.67 26.41
N ILE A 57 -35.08 13.47 26.03
CA ILE A 57 -35.24 14.91 25.81
C ILE A 57 -36.00 15.19 24.52
N ASP A 58 -35.74 14.45 23.44
CA ASP A 58 -36.40 14.65 22.15
C ASP A 58 -37.89 14.35 22.21
N PHE A 59 -38.30 13.32 22.98
CA PHE A 59 -39.70 12.93 23.12
C PHE A 59 -40.50 13.79 24.10
N ASN A 60 -39.86 14.31 25.16
CA ASN A 60 -40.57 14.89 26.30
C ASN A 60 -40.14 16.32 26.66
N GLY A 61 -39.03 16.82 26.09
CA GLY A 61 -38.39 18.07 26.49
C GLY A 61 -37.52 17.91 27.75
N GLU A 62 -36.60 18.85 27.97
CA GLU A 62 -35.58 18.74 29.03
C GLU A 62 -36.14 18.60 30.44
N GLU A 63 -37.16 19.40 30.80
CA GLU A 63 -37.77 19.41 32.13
C GLU A 63 -38.47 18.07 32.44
N LYS A 64 -39.29 17.59 31.51
CA LYS A 64 -40.03 16.34 31.69
C LYS A 64 -39.09 15.13 31.65
N ALA A 65 -38.08 15.13 30.77
CA ALA A 65 -37.06 14.08 30.72
C ALA A 65 -36.31 13.95 32.06
N TRP A 66 -35.97 15.08 32.70
CA TRP A 66 -35.36 15.08 34.02
C TRP A 66 -36.30 14.51 35.09
N ALA A 67 -37.55 14.97 35.13
CA ALA A 67 -38.56 14.49 36.07
C ALA A 67 -38.85 12.99 35.91
N MET A 68 -38.87 12.48 34.67
CA MET A 68 -39.02 11.06 34.35
C MET A 68 -37.86 10.25 34.94
N ALA A 69 -36.61 10.67 34.69
CA ALA A 69 -35.44 9.97 35.21
C ALA A 69 -35.41 9.93 36.75
N VAL A 70 -35.70 11.06 37.41
CA VAL A 70 -35.79 11.13 38.87
C VAL A 70 -36.84 10.15 39.39
N TRP A 71 -38.02 10.09 38.77
CA TRP A 71 -39.07 9.15 39.19
C TRP A 71 -38.64 7.69 39.00
N ILE A 72 -38.01 7.37 37.87
CA ILE A 72 -37.57 6.00 37.56
C ILE A 72 -36.44 5.56 38.51
N PHE A 73 -35.50 6.44 38.88
CA PHE A 73 -34.47 6.12 39.88
C PHE A 73 -35.09 5.68 41.22
N ALA A 74 -36.18 6.33 41.64
CA ALA A 74 -36.94 5.89 42.81
C ALA A 74 -37.61 4.53 42.58
N ALA A 75 -38.21 4.30 41.40
CA ALA A 75 -38.90 3.06 41.06
C ALA A 75 -37.97 1.83 41.01
N ILE A 76 -36.72 2.00 40.58
CA ILE A 76 -35.72 0.91 40.51
C ILE A 76 -34.89 0.75 41.80
N ASN A 77 -35.28 1.41 42.90
CA ASN A 77 -34.58 1.42 44.20
C ASN A 77 -33.18 2.05 44.23
N ARG A 78 -32.83 2.92 43.26
CA ARG A 78 -31.60 3.73 43.28
C ARG A 78 -31.79 5.05 44.03
N ARG A 79 -31.94 4.97 45.36
CA ARG A 79 -32.14 6.14 46.25
C ARG A 79 -30.97 7.12 46.21
N ASP A 80 -29.76 6.61 46.00
CA ASP A 80 -28.54 7.40 45.85
C ASP A 80 -28.64 8.37 44.67
N LEU A 81 -29.10 7.89 43.50
CA LEU A 81 -29.28 8.72 42.31
C LEU A 81 -30.51 9.61 42.39
N TYR A 82 -31.60 9.13 42.99
CA TYR A 82 -32.80 9.94 43.24
C TYR A 82 -32.52 11.20 44.07
N GLU A 83 -31.87 11.05 45.24
CA GLU A 83 -31.58 12.17 46.14
C GLU A 83 -30.51 13.12 45.56
N LYS A 84 -29.58 12.58 44.77
CA LYS A 84 -28.56 13.38 44.07
C LYS A 84 -29.20 14.18 42.93
N ALA A 85 -30.06 13.57 42.12
CA ALA A 85 -30.75 14.22 41.00
C ALA A 85 -31.78 15.28 41.44
N LYS A 86 -32.43 15.10 42.61
CA LYS A 86 -33.28 16.13 43.21
C LYS A 86 -32.51 17.37 43.68
N ARG A 87 -31.30 17.18 44.23
CA ARG A 87 -30.44 18.31 44.64
C ARG A 87 -29.85 19.05 43.46
N ASP A 88 -29.59 18.34 42.36
CA ASP A 88 -28.99 18.88 41.14
C ASP A 88 -30.01 19.37 40.10
N GLU A 89 -31.28 19.52 40.49
CA GLU A 89 -32.38 19.88 39.58
C GLU A 89 -32.08 21.20 38.83
N PRO A 90 -32.11 21.19 37.48
CA PRO A 90 -31.89 22.39 36.70
C PRO A 90 -32.99 23.44 36.97
N LYS A 91 -32.60 24.72 37.01
CA LYS A 91 -33.57 25.81 37.08
C LYS A 91 -34.26 25.97 35.72
N TRP A 92 -35.50 25.49 35.62
CA TRP A 92 -36.37 25.70 34.48
C TRP A 92 -36.93 27.12 34.56
N GLY A 93 -36.81 27.91 33.50
CA GLY A 93 -37.32 29.28 33.49
C GLY A 93 -38.85 29.27 33.48
N SER A 94 -39.49 29.69 34.57
CA SER A 94 -40.91 30.06 34.58
C SER A 94 -41.06 31.52 34.98
N ASP A 95 -41.31 32.37 34.00
CA ASP A 95 -42.07 33.60 34.22
C ASP A 95 -43.49 33.21 34.65
N ASN A 96 -43.84 33.52 35.90
CA ASN A 96 -45.19 33.95 36.32
C ASN A 96 -45.24 34.10 37.86
N ALA A 97 -45.07 35.33 38.36
CA ALA A 97 -46.04 35.99 39.25
C ALA A 97 -45.44 37.23 39.94
N ARG A 98 -46.19 38.33 39.82
CA ARG A 98 -46.28 39.53 40.68
C ARG A 98 -45.22 40.62 40.50
N VAL A 99 -45.64 41.58 39.67
CA VAL A 99 -45.37 43.01 39.79
C VAL A 99 -45.36 43.44 41.26
N SER A 100 -44.25 44.03 41.69
CA SER A 100 -44.15 45.05 42.75
C SER A 100 -42.78 45.73 42.61
N ASN A 101 -42.75 46.98 42.14
CA ASN A 101 -41.55 47.82 42.14
C ASN A 101 -40.99 47.99 43.58
N PRO A 102 -39.69 48.27 43.74
CA PRO A 102 -39.33 49.68 43.86
C PRO A 102 -38.09 50.09 43.05
N THR A 103 -38.28 51.22 42.39
CA THR A 103 -37.35 52.30 42.03
C THR A 103 -35.91 52.19 42.57
N VAL A 104 -34.94 52.07 41.66
CA VAL A 104 -33.62 52.71 41.81
C VAL A 104 -33.26 53.32 40.47
N ILE A 105 -33.16 54.65 40.48
CA ILE A 105 -32.63 55.49 39.41
C ILE A 105 -31.10 55.35 39.45
N CYS A 106 -30.45 54.97 38.36
CA CYS A 106 -29.04 55.27 38.10
C CYS A 106 -28.81 55.35 36.57
N GLN A 107 -28.11 56.41 36.16
CA GLN A 107 -27.84 56.83 34.79
C GLN A 107 -27.15 55.76 33.94
N GLU A 108 -27.64 55.57 32.72
CA GLU A 108 -26.84 55.12 31.58
C GLU A 108 -25.98 56.30 31.12
N ASP A 109 -24.68 56.04 30.96
CA ASP A 109 -23.87 56.39 29.79
C ASP A 109 -22.39 56.18 30.15
N SER A 110 -21.76 55.16 29.53
CA SER A 110 -20.29 54.90 29.41
C SER A 110 -19.91 53.43 29.61
N ILE A 111 -20.82 52.56 30.03
CA ILE A 111 -20.45 51.20 30.46
C ILE A 111 -20.69 50.14 29.36
N GLU A 112 -21.65 50.34 28.45
CA GLU A 112 -21.96 49.34 27.39
C GLU A 112 -20.85 49.15 26.34
N GLU A 113 -20.10 50.19 25.94
CA GLU A 113 -18.99 50.03 25.00
C GLU A 113 -17.80 49.25 25.60
N GLU A 114 -17.52 49.46 26.90
CA GLU A 114 -16.48 48.69 27.62
C GLU A 114 -16.88 47.24 27.84
N TRP A 115 -18.15 46.95 28.21
CA TRP A 115 -18.61 45.55 28.36
C TRP A 115 -18.76 44.83 27.02
N MET A 116 -19.15 45.52 25.95
CA MET A 116 -19.18 44.94 24.60
C MET A 116 -17.76 44.65 24.10
N GLY A 117 -16.80 45.54 24.36
CA GLY A 117 -15.38 45.29 24.13
C GLY A 117 -14.82 44.13 24.95
N LEU A 118 -15.20 44.01 26.23
CA LEU A 118 -14.82 42.90 27.12
C LEU A 118 -15.47 41.57 26.73
N LEU A 119 -16.74 41.57 26.31
CA LEU A 119 -17.44 40.38 25.82
C LEU A 119 -16.87 39.92 24.48
N GLU A 120 -16.54 40.83 23.56
CA GLU A 120 -15.85 40.49 22.32
C GLU A 120 -14.43 39.98 22.61
N TYR A 121 -13.70 40.59 23.54
CA TYR A 121 -12.37 40.17 23.97
C TYR A 121 -12.37 38.80 24.67
N LEU A 122 -13.33 38.55 25.57
CA LEU A 122 -13.51 37.27 26.25
C LEU A 122 -14.00 36.18 25.29
N SER A 123 -14.87 36.51 24.33
CA SER A 123 -15.26 35.64 23.23
C SER A 123 -14.06 35.28 22.36
N ARG A 124 -13.22 36.25 21.99
CA ARG A 124 -11.95 36.04 21.27
C ARG A 124 -11.01 35.14 22.06
N ILE A 125 -10.83 35.35 23.36
CA ILE A 125 -10.00 34.48 24.23
C ILE A 125 -10.56 33.06 24.30
N SER A 126 -11.88 32.91 24.48
CA SER A 126 -12.56 31.61 24.54
C SER A 126 -12.45 30.85 23.21
N ILE A 127 -12.66 31.55 22.08
CA ILE A 127 -12.49 31.02 20.72
C ILE A 127 -11.02 30.66 20.44
N CYS A 128 -10.06 31.47 20.90
CA CYS A 128 -8.63 31.19 20.78
C CYS A 128 -8.18 30.00 21.64
N LYS A 129 -8.71 29.85 22.87
CA LYS A 129 -8.51 28.67 23.72
C LYS A 129 -9.07 27.42 23.03
N MET A 130 -10.32 27.44 22.57
CA MET A 130 -10.95 26.33 21.83
C MET A 130 -10.21 25.98 20.53
N LYS A 131 -9.66 26.97 19.81
CA LYS A 131 -8.87 26.78 18.59
C LYS A 131 -7.51 26.13 18.87
N LYS A 132 -6.80 26.56 19.92
CA LYS A 132 -5.55 25.92 20.36
C LYS A 132 -5.80 24.48 20.84
N ASP A 133 -6.96 24.25 21.44
CA ASP A 133 -7.34 22.94 21.98
C ASP A 133 -7.69 21.94 20.87
N TYR A 134 -8.52 22.35 19.90
CA TYR A 134 -8.91 21.47 18.79
C TYR A 134 -7.72 21.08 17.89
N ARG A 135 -6.80 22.00 17.59
CA ARG A 135 -5.58 21.67 16.80
C ARG A 135 -4.73 20.60 17.46
N LYS A 136 -4.55 20.69 18.79
CA LYS A 136 -3.81 19.69 19.56
C LYS A 136 -4.54 18.34 19.55
N LYS A 137 -5.85 18.35 19.74
CA LYS A 137 -6.70 17.15 19.66
C LYS A 137 -6.60 16.48 18.28
N TYR A 138 -6.75 17.26 17.21
CA TYR A 138 -6.63 16.78 15.84
C TYR A 138 -5.25 16.20 15.54
N ARG A 139 -4.15 16.90 15.92
CA ARG A 139 -2.79 16.37 15.76
C ARG A 139 -2.59 15.05 16.54
N LYS A 140 -3.14 14.91 17.75
CA LYS A 140 -3.09 13.66 18.51
C LYS A 140 -3.80 12.52 17.77
N TYR A 141 -4.97 12.79 17.19
CA TYR A 141 -5.72 11.83 16.37
C TYR A 141 -4.94 11.42 15.13
N VAL A 142 -4.43 12.37 14.35
CA VAL A 142 -3.63 12.09 13.15
C VAL A 142 -2.40 11.25 13.51
N ARG A 143 -1.68 11.61 14.58
CA ARG A 143 -0.55 10.80 15.06
C ARG A 143 -0.98 9.37 15.33
N SER A 144 -2.06 9.16 16.10
CA SER A 144 -2.58 7.82 16.40
C SER A 144 -2.97 7.04 15.13
N ARG A 145 -3.62 7.68 14.16
CA ARG A 145 -4.09 7.06 12.91
C ARG A 145 -2.96 6.62 11.99
N PHE A 146 -1.87 7.38 11.94
CA PHE A 146 -0.74 7.12 11.02
C PHE A 146 0.51 6.54 11.71
N GLN A 147 0.48 6.32 13.03
CA GLN A 147 1.61 5.77 13.80
C GLN A 147 2.01 4.36 13.36
N CYS A 148 1.01 3.55 12.97
CA CYS A 148 1.17 2.14 12.63
C CYS A 148 0.73 1.88 11.19
N ILE A 149 1.35 0.84 10.61
CA ILE A 149 0.98 0.25 9.33
C ILE A 149 0.81 -1.25 9.51
N GLU A 150 -0.04 -1.85 8.70
CA GLU A 150 -0.22 -3.28 8.62
C GLU A 150 0.51 -3.78 7.37
N ASP A 151 1.39 -4.76 7.56
CA ASP A 151 1.99 -5.48 6.43
C ASP A 151 0.91 -6.35 5.76
N ARG A 152 1.00 -6.64 4.46
CA ARG A 152 -0.07 -7.40 3.76
C ARG A 152 -0.25 -8.83 4.28
N ASN A 153 0.81 -9.38 4.87
CA ASN A 153 0.81 -10.69 5.53
C ASN A 153 0.56 -10.59 7.05
N ALA A 154 0.24 -9.41 7.58
CA ALA A 154 -0.07 -9.24 9.00
C ALA A 154 -1.26 -10.09 9.42
N ARG A 155 -1.16 -10.70 10.60
CA ARG A 155 -2.28 -11.40 11.24
C ARG A 155 -3.18 -10.39 11.95
N LEU A 156 -4.38 -10.82 12.35
CA LEU A 156 -5.32 -9.95 13.08
C LEU A 156 -4.66 -9.34 14.31
N GLY A 157 -4.62 -8.01 14.37
CA GLY A 157 -4.00 -7.25 15.46
C GLY A 157 -2.50 -7.01 15.32
N GLU A 158 -1.82 -7.59 14.32
CA GLU A 158 -0.41 -7.31 14.05
C GLU A 158 -0.26 -6.00 13.28
N SER A 159 0.54 -5.08 13.83
CA SER A 159 0.91 -3.85 13.15
C SER A 159 2.34 -3.45 13.51
N VAL A 160 2.97 -2.66 12.64
CA VAL A 160 4.35 -2.20 12.79
C VAL A 160 4.35 -0.68 12.86
N SER A 161 5.19 -0.12 13.74
CA SER A 161 5.38 1.33 13.79
C SER A 161 5.95 1.84 12.47
N LEU A 162 5.27 2.81 11.85
CA LEU A 162 5.69 3.43 10.61
C LEU A 162 7.07 4.07 10.76
N ASN A 163 7.38 4.71 11.90
CA ASN A 163 8.70 5.31 12.13
C ASN A 163 9.82 4.27 12.21
N LYS A 164 9.54 3.06 12.73
CA LYS A 164 10.53 1.98 12.78
C LYS A 164 10.77 1.38 11.39
N ARG A 165 9.72 1.23 10.58
CA ARG A 165 9.80 0.61 9.25
C ARG A 165 10.20 1.58 8.13
N TYR A 166 9.87 2.86 8.25
CA TYR A 166 10.07 3.85 7.19
C TYR A 166 11.55 4.07 6.91
N THR A 167 11.90 4.00 5.64
CA THR A 167 13.23 4.33 5.11
C THR A 167 13.07 5.45 4.09
N ARG A 168 13.93 6.46 4.15
CA ARG A 168 13.80 7.67 3.32
C ARG A 168 13.96 7.33 1.83
N LEU A 169 13.02 7.81 1.02
CA LEU A 169 13.04 7.66 -0.45
C LEU A 169 13.83 8.80 -1.10
N ARG A 170 14.43 8.52 -2.27
CA ARG A 170 15.05 9.55 -3.11
C ARG A 170 13.97 10.30 -3.90
N LEU A 171 13.97 11.62 -3.78
CA LEU A 171 13.04 12.52 -4.45
C LEU A 171 13.84 13.45 -5.37
N ILE A 172 13.39 13.62 -6.61
CA ILE A 172 14.01 14.54 -7.57
C ILE A 172 12.99 15.55 -8.09
N LYS A 173 13.46 16.79 -8.31
CA LYS A 173 12.65 17.92 -8.78
C LYS A 173 12.62 17.94 -10.31
N GLU A 174 11.95 16.97 -10.93
CA GLU A 174 11.79 16.95 -12.40
C GLU A 174 10.66 15.99 -12.83
N HIS A 175 10.09 16.28 -14.00
CA HIS A 175 9.22 15.37 -14.74
C HIS A 175 10.00 14.85 -15.94
N ARG A 176 10.52 13.62 -15.83
CA ARG A 176 11.18 12.94 -16.95
C ARG A 176 10.16 12.55 -18.01
N SER A 177 10.52 12.71 -19.28
CA SER A 177 9.68 12.28 -20.40
C SER A 177 9.50 10.75 -20.39
N GLN A 178 8.44 10.26 -21.02
CA GLN A 178 8.20 8.81 -21.12
C GLN A 178 9.37 8.09 -21.83
N GLN A 179 9.99 8.73 -22.83
CA GLN A 179 11.17 8.19 -23.52
C GLN A 179 12.39 8.11 -22.61
N GLU A 180 12.65 9.10 -21.76
CA GLU A 180 13.74 9.06 -20.77
C GLU A 180 13.52 7.92 -19.76
N ARG A 181 12.27 7.69 -19.33
CA ARG A 181 11.92 6.59 -18.43
C ARG A 181 12.07 5.22 -19.09
N GLU A 182 11.63 5.07 -20.34
CA GLU A 182 11.78 3.82 -21.09
C GLU A 182 13.27 3.51 -21.35
N GLN A 183 14.06 4.52 -21.71
CA GLN A 183 15.51 4.39 -21.85
C GLN A 183 16.20 4.05 -20.54
N GLU A 184 15.77 4.63 -19.41
CA GLU A 184 16.30 4.29 -18.09
C GLU A 184 15.86 2.88 -17.65
N LEU A 185 14.61 2.47 -17.87
CA LEU A 185 14.13 1.10 -17.61
C LEU A 185 14.91 0.06 -18.41
N LEU A 186 15.28 0.38 -19.65
CA LEU A 186 16.18 -0.44 -20.48
C LEU A 186 17.64 -0.40 -19.99
N ALA A 187 18.05 0.68 -19.33
CA ALA A 187 19.39 0.84 -18.73
C ALA A 187 19.51 0.26 -17.31
N ILE A 188 18.41 0.04 -16.58
CA ILE A 188 18.41 -0.60 -15.25
C ILE A 188 18.91 -2.06 -15.34
N GLY A 189 18.86 -2.69 -16.53
CA GLY A 189 19.53 -3.96 -16.82
C GLY A 189 21.03 -3.86 -17.14
N LYS A 190 21.61 -2.66 -17.20
CA LYS A 190 23.01 -2.38 -17.48
C LYS A 190 23.54 -1.34 -16.48
N THR A 191 23.84 -1.73 -15.24
CA THR A 191 24.76 -1.07 -14.26
C THR A 191 24.99 0.46 -14.36
N LYS A 192 23.98 1.22 -14.78
CA LYS A 192 23.97 2.67 -14.82
C LYS A 192 22.81 3.06 -13.92
N THR A 193 23.11 3.10 -12.62
CA THR A 193 22.54 4.14 -11.78
C THR A 193 22.67 5.44 -12.57
N CYS A 194 21.55 5.92 -13.12
CA CYS A 194 21.52 7.18 -13.83
C CYS A 194 21.78 8.27 -12.80
N GLU A 195 23.05 8.57 -12.58
CA GLU A 195 23.53 9.84 -12.02
C GLU A 195 23.33 10.91 -13.09
N SER A 196 22.09 11.12 -13.54
CA SER A 196 21.79 12.42 -14.13
C SER A 196 21.95 13.45 -13.01
N PRO A 197 22.48 14.65 -13.31
CA PRO A 197 22.76 15.72 -12.34
C PRO A 197 21.45 16.39 -11.89
N VAL A 198 20.46 15.60 -11.47
CA VAL A 198 19.15 16.09 -11.07
C VAL A 198 19.19 16.37 -9.57
N SER A 199 18.89 17.62 -9.24
CA SER A 199 18.94 18.11 -7.87
C SER A 199 17.97 17.32 -6.97
N PRO A 200 18.46 16.68 -5.90
CA PRO A 200 17.59 16.01 -4.95
C PRO A 200 16.77 17.05 -4.18
N ILE A 201 15.47 16.82 -4.03
CA ILE A 201 14.60 17.71 -3.25
C ILE A 201 14.35 17.14 -1.85
N LYS A 202 14.49 17.98 -0.84
CA LYS A 202 14.15 17.65 0.54
C LYS A 202 12.65 17.85 0.77
N MET A 203 12.06 17.05 1.65
CA MET A 203 10.62 17.10 1.92
C MET A 203 10.21 18.44 2.52
N GLU A 204 11.08 19.09 3.27
CA GLU A 204 10.82 20.37 3.93
C GLU A 204 10.68 21.54 2.93
N LEU A 205 11.25 21.38 1.72
CA LEU A 205 11.38 22.43 0.71
C LEU A 205 10.35 22.31 -0.43
N LEU A 206 9.39 21.37 -0.33
CA LEU A 206 8.48 21.05 -1.44
C LEU A 206 7.59 22.23 -1.87
N PHE A 207 7.21 23.09 -0.93
CA PHE A 207 6.32 24.24 -1.16
C PHE A 207 7.06 25.58 -1.15
N ASP A 208 8.39 25.57 -1.02
CA ASP A 208 9.19 26.80 -1.08
C ASP A 208 9.23 27.33 -2.51
N PRO A 209 9.40 28.64 -2.73
CA PRO A 209 9.46 29.22 -4.08
C PRO A 209 10.53 28.56 -4.97
N ASP A 210 10.29 28.60 -6.28
CA ASP A 210 11.25 28.17 -7.29
C ASP A 210 12.19 29.32 -7.66
N ASP A 211 13.37 29.01 -8.22
CA ASP A 211 14.29 30.05 -8.70
C ASP A 211 13.66 30.94 -9.80
N GLU A 212 12.64 30.42 -10.49
CA GLU A 212 11.86 31.11 -11.53
C GLU A 212 10.68 31.93 -10.99
N HIS A 213 10.19 31.65 -9.78
CA HIS A 213 8.95 32.23 -9.25
C HIS A 213 9.13 32.64 -7.78
N SER A 214 8.95 33.93 -7.48
CA SER A 214 9.07 34.46 -6.12
C SER A 214 7.96 33.99 -5.16
N GLU A 215 6.85 33.45 -5.70
CA GLU A 215 5.71 33.00 -4.92
C GLU A 215 5.84 31.54 -4.45
N PRO A 216 5.35 31.20 -3.24
CA PRO A 216 5.34 29.82 -2.76
C PRO A 216 4.49 28.91 -3.66
N VAL A 217 4.95 27.67 -3.86
CA VAL A 217 4.19 26.67 -4.61
C VAL A 217 2.97 26.23 -3.79
N HIS A 218 1.79 26.24 -4.42
CA HIS A 218 0.54 25.80 -3.78
C HIS A 218 0.11 24.38 -4.18
N THR A 219 0.73 23.76 -5.17
CA THR A 219 0.43 22.38 -5.59
C THR A 219 1.71 21.60 -5.88
N VAL A 220 1.87 20.45 -5.22
CA VAL A 220 2.97 19.51 -5.44
C VAL A 220 2.40 18.18 -5.93
N VAL A 221 3.01 17.61 -6.96
CA VAL A 221 2.61 16.32 -7.53
C VAL A 221 3.74 15.30 -7.34
N PHE A 222 3.47 14.28 -6.54
CA PHE A 222 4.31 13.09 -6.41
C PHE A 222 3.96 12.05 -7.46
N GLN A 223 4.92 11.76 -8.33
CA GLN A 223 4.79 10.72 -9.35
C GLN A 223 5.79 9.59 -9.12
N GLY A 224 5.44 8.40 -9.60
CA GLY A 224 6.35 7.27 -9.65
C GLY A 224 5.63 5.95 -9.92
N ALA A 225 6.41 4.90 -10.16
CA ALA A 225 5.91 3.56 -10.49
C ALA A 225 5.02 2.95 -9.39
N ALA A 226 4.32 1.86 -9.72
CA ALA A 226 3.58 1.09 -8.72
C ALA A 226 4.55 0.50 -7.67
N GLY A 227 4.16 0.53 -6.39
CA GLY A 227 4.99 -0.02 -5.31
C GLY A 227 6.20 0.82 -4.89
N ILE A 228 6.46 1.97 -5.54
CA ILE A 228 7.64 2.81 -5.27
C ILE A 228 7.60 3.54 -3.92
N GLY A 229 6.46 3.49 -3.20
CA GLY A 229 6.32 4.04 -1.84
C GLY A 229 5.51 5.33 -1.72
N LYS A 230 4.77 5.77 -2.75
CA LYS A 230 3.96 7.02 -2.72
C LYS A 230 3.03 7.13 -1.51
N THR A 231 2.17 6.13 -1.29
CA THR A 231 1.23 6.09 -0.15
C THR A 231 1.95 6.05 1.20
N ILE A 232 3.04 5.30 1.31
CA ILE A 232 3.83 5.24 2.56
C ILE A 232 4.49 6.59 2.84
N LEU A 233 4.98 7.28 1.81
CA LEU A 233 5.53 8.63 1.92
C LEU A 233 4.46 9.62 2.40
N ALA A 234 3.26 9.58 1.80
CA ALA A 234 2.13 10.40 2.20
C ALA A 234 1.73 10.18 3.67
N ARG A 235 1.59 8.91 4.10
CA ARG A 235 1.31 8.56 5.50
C ARG A 235 2.42 9.02 6.44
N LYS A 236 3.68 8.95 6.01
CA LYS A 236 4.82 9.44 6.79
C LYS A 236 4.78 10.96 6.96
N MET A 237 4.41 11.71 5.93
CA MET A 237 4.20 13.17 6.03
C MET A 237 3.12 13.53 7.04
N MET A 238 1.99 12.82 7.03
CA MET A 238 0.93 13.01 8.03
C MET A 238 1.44 12.77 9.45
N LEU A 239 2.19 11.68 9.65
CA LEU A 239 2.77 11.32 10.95
C LEU A 239 3.80 12.35 11.44
N ASP A 240 4.69 12.80 10.55
CA ASP A 240 5.76 13.76 10.88
C ASP A 240 5.20 15.13 11.21
N TRP A 241 4.23 15.60 10.42
CA TRP A 241 3.53 16.84 10.73
C TRP A 241 2.80 16.76 12.08
N ALA A 242 2.09 15.66 12.34
CA ALA A 242 1.39 15.46 13.60
C ALA A 242 2.34 15.32 14.79
N SER A 243 3.53 14.76 14.57
CA SER A 243 4.60 14.64 15.56
C SER A 243 5.39 15.93 15.75
N GLY A 244 5.29 16.84 14.79
CA GLY A 244 5.89 18.15 14.88
C GLY A 244 7.26 18.31 14.24
N THR A 245 7.63 17.38 13.36
CA THR A 245 8.94 17.39 12.68
C THR A 245 8.86 17.93 11.26
N LEU A 246 7.64 18.19 10.74
CA LEU A 246 7.41 18.67 9.39
C LEU A 246 6.32 19.75 9.36
N TYR A 247 6.59 20.87 8.69
CA TYR A 247 5.61 21.94 8.39
C TYR A 247 4.83 22.55 9.58
N GLN A 248 5.37 22.52 10.79
CA GLN A 248 4.67 23.04 11.98
C GLN A 248 4.25 24.52 11.83
N ASP A 249 5.14 25.33 11.26
CA ASP A 249 4.94 26.78 11.13
C ASP A 249 4.15 27.18 9.89
N ARG A 250 3.98 26.25 8.94
CA ARG A 250 3.28 26.47 7.67
C ARG A 250 1.82 26.05 7.75
N PHE A 251 1.54 24.83 8.20
CA PHE A 251 0.19 24.28 8.16
C PHE A 251 -0.39 24.00 9.56
N ASP A 252 -1.62 24.51 9.74
CA ASP A 252 -2.43 24.28 10.94
C ASP A 252 -3.18 22.94 10.87
N TYR A 253 -3.54 22.48 9.66
CA TYR A 253 -4.25 21.23 9.41
C TYR A 253 -3.76 20.56 8.13
N LEU A 254 -3.54 19.25 8.19
CA LEU A 254 -3.34 18.38 7.02
C LEU A 254 -4.51 17.41 6.94
N PHE A 255 -5.18 17.33 5.79
CA PHE A 255 -6.27 16.38 5.56
C PHE A 255 -5.82 15.32 4.54
N TYR A 256 -5.83 14.05 4.95
CA TYR A 256 -5.48 12.93 4.09
C TYR A 256 -6.74 12.40 3.41
N ILE A 257 -6.78 12.46 2.09
CA ILE A 257 -7.87 11.99 1.25
C ILE A 257 -7.35 10.79 0.46
N HIS A 258 -7.80 9.60 0.83
CA HIS A 258 -7.55 8.41 0.02
C HIS A 258 -8.51 8.43 -1.16
N CYS A 259 -8.01 8.69 -2.37
CA CYS A 259 -8.85 8.94 -3.54
C CYS A 259 -9.83 7.80 -3.84
N ARG A 260 -9.38 6.53 -3.71
CA ARG A 260 -10.25 5.36 -3.85
C ARG A 260 -11.38 5.23 -2.82
N GLU A 261 -11.31 5.87 -1.67
CA GLU A 261 -12.37 5.87 -0.67
C GLU A 261 -13.41 6.97 -0.93
N VAL A 262 -13.12 7.90 -1.85
CA VAL A 262 -14.04 8.95 -2.24
C VAL A 262 -15.07 8.39 -3.20
N SER A 263 -16.32 8.29 -2.73
CA SER A 263 -17.45 8.03 -3.63
C SER A 263 -17.59 9.18 -4.62
N LEU A 264 -17.55 8.85 -5.92
CA LEU A 264 -17.72 9.81 -7.01
C LEU A 264 -19.21 10.12 -7.27
N VAL A 265 -20.09 9.20 -6.90
CA VAL A 265 -21.54 9.29 -7.14
C VAL A 265 -22.32 9.90 -5.97
N THR A 266 -21.85 9.72 -4.74
CA THR A 266 -22.54 10.23 -3.55
C THR A 266 -22.26 11.71 -3.39
N GLN A 267 -23.33 12.52 -3.30
CA GLN A 267 -23.18 13.95 -3.06
C GLN A 267 -22.69 14.21 -1.63
N ARG A 268 -21.64 15.01 -1.51
CA ARG A 268 -21.09 15.47 -0.23
C ARG A 268 -20.40 16.81 -0.38
N SER A 269 -20.38 17.60 0.69
CA SER A 269 -19.67 18.88 0.71
C SER A 269 -18.18 18.69 1.03
N LEU A 270 -17.38 19.74 0.85
CA LEU A 270 -16.00 19.73 1.36
C LEU A 270 -15.97 19.67 2.89
N GLY A 271 -16.96 20.28 3.55
CA GLY A 271 -17.15 20.19 4.99
C GLY A 271 -17.28 18.74 5.47
N ASP A 272 -18.08 17.93 4.76
CA ASP A 272 -18.25 16.50 5.06
C ASP A 272 -16.97 15.71 4.84
N LEU A 273 -16.22 16.03 3.79
CA LEU A 273 -14.92 15.41 3.53
C LEU A 273 -13.91 15.74 4.63
N ILE A 274 -13.82 17.00 5.05
CA ILE A 274 -12.97 17.41 6.17
C ILE A 274 -13.44 16.73 7.47
N MET A 275 -14.75 16.64 7.69
CA MET A 275 -15.34 16.00 8.87
C MET A 275 -14.98 14.52 8.95
N SER A 276 -15.02 13.79 7.82
CA SER A 276 -14.60 12.38 7.76
C SER A 276 -13.13 12.14 8.13
N CYS A 277 -12.29 13.20 8.06
CA CYS A 277 -10.89 13.16 8.46
C CYS A 277 -10.67 13.52 9.94
N CYS A 278 -11.71 13.94 10.67
CA CYS A 278 -11.63 14.44 12.03
C CYS A 278 -12.01 13.37 13.07
N PRO A 279 -11.52 13.47 14.32
CA PRO A 279 -11.89 12.53 15.39
C PRO A 279 -13.29 12.74 15.96
N ASP A 280 -13.85 13.94 15.82
CA ASP A 280 -15.13 14.32 16.40
C ASP A 280 -16.23 14.29 15.33
N PRO A 281 -17.48 13.94 15.68
CA PRO A 281 -18.59 14.00 14.74
C PRO A 281 -18.97 15.44 14.35
N ASN A 282 -18.67 16.43 15.21
CA ASN A 282 -18.99 17.84 14.98
C ASN A 282 -17.73 18.74 15.12
N PRO A 283 -16.76 18.63 14.21
CA PRO A 283 -15.57 19.47 14.21
C PRO A 283 -15.90 20.92 13.83
N PRO A 284 -15.12 21.92 14.28
CA PRO A 284 -15.38 23.32 14.01
C PRO A 284 -14.95 23.72 12.58
N ILE A 285 -15.57 23.13 11.54
CA ILE A 285 -15.20 23.29 10.13
C ILE A 285 -15.10 24.76 9.71
N HIS A 286 -16.09 25.59 10.06
CA HIS A 286 -16.10 27.01 9.73
C HIS A 286 -14.85 27.75 10.28
N LYS A 287 -14.28 27.29 11.40
CA LYS A 287 -13.04 27.87 11.96
C LYS A 287 -11.79 27.35 11.26
N ILE A 288 -11.84 26.12 10.75
CA ILE A 288 -10.76 25.48 10.00
C ILE A 288 -10.60 26.20 8.66
N VAL A 289 -11.67 26.28 7.86
CA VAL A 289 -11.66 26.82 6.49
C VAL A 289 -11.47 28.34 6.42
N ARG A 290 -11.57 29.07 7.54
CA ARG A 290 -11.36 30.53 7.61
C ARG A 290 -9.93 30.96 7.22
N LYS A 291 -8.93 30.08 7.34
CA LYS A 291 -7.54 30.35 6.92
C LYS A 291 -7.08 29.26 5.93
N PRO A 292 -7.56 29.28 4.68
CA PRO A 292 -7.28 28.22 3.72
C PRO A 292 -5.79 28.06 3.42
N SER A 293 -5.01 29.14 3.38
CA SER A 293 -3.54 29.14 3.27
C SER A 293 -2.78 28.35 4.35
N ARG A 294 -3.43 27.96 5.45
CA ARG A 294 -2.86 27.13 6.52
C ARG A 294 -3.32 25.66 6.45
N ILE A 295 -3.96 25.26 5.35
CA ILE A 295 -4.48 23.91 5.12
C ILE A 295 -3.69 23.24 3.99
N LEU A 296 -3.31 21.98 4.20
CA LEU A 296 -2.79 21.12 3.16
C LEU A 296 -3.73 19.91 2.97
N PHE A 297 -4.21 19.70 1.75
CA PHE A 297 -4.90 18.48 1.37
C PHE A 297 -3.90 17.53 0.71
N LEU A 298 -3.76 16.32 1.28
CA LEU A 298 -2.95 15.26 0.73
C LEU A 298 -3.88 14.25 0.03
N MET A 299 -3.91 14.31 -1.29
CA MET A 299 -4.72 13.44 -2.15
C MET A 299 -3.88 12.26 -2.61
N ASP A 300 -4.15 11.07 -2.06
CA ASP A 300 -3.38 9.86 -2.33
C ASP A 300 -4.09 8.97 -3.36
N GLY A 301 -3.46 8.78 -4.52
CA GLY A 301 -3.92 7.90 -5.59
C GLY A 301 -4.83 8.57 -6.62
N PHE A 302 -4.42 9.70 -7.21
CA PHE A 302 -5.18 10.32 -8.30
C PHE A 302 -5.42 9.38 -9.48
N ASP A 303 -4.47 8.47 -9.76
CA ASP A 303 -4.60 7.42 -10.78
C ASP A 303 -5.74 6.43 -10.50
N GLU A 304 -6.37 6.49 -9.33
CA GLU A 304 -7.53 5.67 -8.94
C GLU A 304 -8.87 6.43 -9.10
N LEU A 305 -8.84 7.66 -9.64
CA LEU A 305 -10.02 8.51 -9.91
C LEU A 305 -10.36 8.61 -11.41
N GLN A 306 -9.87 7.67 -12.22
CA GLN A 306 -9.96 7.77 -13.68
C GLN A 306 -11.42 7.78 -14.14
N GLY A 307 -11.79 8.66 -15.07
CA GLY A 307 -13.16 8.88 -15.57
C GLY A 307 -13.93 10.04 -14.93
N ALA A 308 -13.50 10.54 -13.75
CA ALA A 308 -14.10 11.72 -13.12
C ALA A 308 -13.79 13.05 -13.83
N PHE A 309 -12.84 13.03 -14.78
CA PHE A 309 -12.25 14.25 -15.36
C PHE A 309 -12.12 14.20 -16.89
N ASP A 310 -12.73 13.21 -17.56
CA ASP A 310 -12.54 12.94 -18.99
C ASP A 310 -13.55 13.67 -19.92
N GLU A 311 -14.64 14.22 -19.40
CA GLU A 311 -15.65 14.99 -20.15
C GLU A 311 -15.98 16.34 -19.48
N HIS A 312 -16.82 17.16 -20.13
CA HIS A 312 -17.32 18.45 -19.65
C HIS A 312 -17.82 18.39 -18.20
N ILE A 313 -16.89 18.57 -17.26
CA ILE A 313 -17.17 18.66 -15.84
C ILE A 313 -18.21 19.76 -15.68
N GLY A 314 -19.32 19.44 -15.01
CA GLY A 314 -20.36 20.40 -14.68
C GLY A 314 -19.80 21.63 -13.96
N PRO A 315 -20.63 22.67 -13.72
CA PRO A 315 -20.17 23.91 -13.11
C PRO A 315 -19.41 23.62 -11.80
N LEU A 316 -18.16 24.07 -11.76
CA LEU A 316 -17.27 23.85 -10.62
C LEU A 316 -17.86 24.51 -9.37
N CYS A 317 -17.80 23.80 -8.25
CA CYS A 317 -18.18 24.30 -6.95
C CYS A 317 -17.13 25.25 -6.36
N THR A 318 -17.59 26.34 -5.75
CA THR A 318 -16.79 27.31 -4.99
C THR A 318 -17.18 27.38 -3.51
N ASP A 319 -18.33 26.83 -3.14
CA ASP A 319 -18.85 26.81 -1.77
C ASP A 319 -18.53 25.49 -1.08
N TRP A 320 -17.78 25.55 0.02
CA TRP A 320 -17.38 24.37 0.79
C TRP A 320 -18.53 23.67 1.51
N GLN A 321 -19.69 24.34 1.69
CA GLN A 321 -20.89 23.77 2.32
C GLN A 321 -21.80 23.07 1.33
N LYS A 322 -21.71 23.40 0.04
CA LYS A 322 -22.59 22.84 -0.97
C LYS A 322 -22.23 21.38 -1.22
N ALA A 323 -23.23 20.50 -1.10
CA ALA A 323 -23.08 19.10 -1.42
C ALA A 323 -23.02 18.90 -2.93
N GLU A 324 -21.97 18.23 -3.39
CA GLU A 324 -21.71 18.01 -4.81
C GLU A 324 -21.22 16.58 -5.04
N ARG A 325 -21.29 16.12 -6.30
CA ARG A 325 -20.69 14.84 -6.67
C ARG A 325 -19.18 14.86 -6.41
N GLY A 326 -18.62 13.70 -6.09
CA GLY A 326 -17.20 13.58 -5.69
C GLY A 326 -16.22 14.01 -6.78
N ASP A 327 -16.56 13.77 -8.05
CA ASP A 327 -15.81 14.22 -9.22
C ASP A 327 -15.73 15.76 -9.31
N ILE A 328 -16.87 16.45 -9.21
CA ILE A 328 -16.97 17.91 -9.20
C ILE A 328 -16.22 18.48 -7.99
N LEU A 329 -16.43 17.91 -6.80
CA LEU A 329 -15.81 18.37 -5.56
C LEU A 329 -14.28 18.31 -5.62
N LEU A 330 -13.73 17.17 -6.04
CA LEU A 330 -12.28 16.99 -6.17
C LEU A 330 -11.71 17.83 -7.32
N SER A 331 -12.42 17.93 -8.45
CA SER A 331 -12.03 18.80 -9.57
C SER A 331 -11.92 20.26 -9.15
N SER A 332 -12.93 20.75 -8.43
CA SER A 332 -12.96 22.10 -7.88
C SER A 332 -11.79 22.39 -6.95
N LEU A 333 -11.40 21.42 -6.11
CA LEU A 333 -10.25 21.54 -5.24
C LEU A 333 -8.94 21.55 -6.03
N ILE A 334 -8.75 20.58 -6.94
CA ILE A 334 -7.57 20.45 -7.80
C ILE A 334 -7.34 21.71 -8.65
N ARG A 335 -8.41 22.22 -9.28
CA ARG A 335 -8.42 23.45 -10.10
C ARG A 335 -8.43 24.74 -9.28
N LYS A 336 -8.27 24.66 -7.95
CA LYS A 336 -8.26 25.80 -7.02
C LYS A 336 -9.51 26.69 -7.06
N LYS A 337 -10.65 26.20 -7.58
CA LYS A 337 -11.93 26.92 -7.50
C LYS A 337 -12.52 26.86 -6.09
N LEU A 338 -12.23 25.78 -5.38
CA LEU A 338 -12.61 25.58 -4.00
C LEU A 338 -11.38 25.69 -3.10
N LEU A 339 -11.44 26.59 -2.11
CA LEU A 339 -10.31 26.95 -1.23
C LEU A 339 -9.01 27.26 -2.01
N PRO A 340 -8.97 28.32 -2.85
CA PRO A 340 -7.83 28.63 -3.73
C PRO A 340 -6.48 28.74 -3.01
N GLU A 341 -6.45 29.31 -1.80
CA GLU A 341 -5.19 29.47 -1.05
C GLU A 341 -4.68 28.17 -0.41
N ALA A 342 -5.50 27.12 -0.30
CA ALA A 342 -5.10 25.89 0.34
C ALA A 342 -4.03 25.16 -0.49
N SER A 343 -3.06 24.52 0.17
CA SER A 343 -2.03 23.75 -0.52
C SER A 343 -2.54 22.35 -0.88
N LEU A 344 -2.03 21.80 -1.97
CA LEU A 344 -2.32 20.44 -2.44
C LEU A 344 -1.04 19.64 -2.57
N LEU A 345 -1.08 18.40 -2.11
CA LEU A 345 -0.10 17.38 -2.46
C LEU A 345 -0.85 16.19 -3.06
N ILE A 346 -0.56 15.87 -4.31
CA ILE A 346 -1.27 14.84 -5.07
C ILE A 346 -0.30 13.71 -5.41
N THR A 347 -0.62 12.47 -5.08
CA THR A 347 0.16 11.30 -5.54
C THR A 347 -0.51 10.69 -6.78
N THR A 348 0.29 10.31 -7.78
CA THR A 348 -0.22 9.72 -9.02
C THR A 348 0.79 8.77 -9.67
N ARG A 349 0.34 7.95 -10.61
CA ARG A 349 1.23 7.25 -11.54
C ARG A 349 1.49 8.11 -12.79
N PRO A 350 2.64 7.95 -13.45
CA PRO A 350 2.93 8.61 -14.72
C PRO A 350 1.80 8.57 -15.75
N VAL A 351 1.12 7.42 -15.88
CA VAL A 351 0.04 7.21 -16.86
C VAL A 351 -1.15 8.16 -16.65
N ALA A 352 -1.43 8.56 -15.41
CA ALA A 352 -2.52 9.48 -15.10
C ALA A 352 -2.05 10.95 -14.97
N LEU A 353 -0.76 11.22 -15.21
CA LEU A 353 -0.19 12.54 -15.02
C LEU A 353 -0.63 13.53 -16.10
N GLU A 354 -0.71 13.10 -17.36
CA GLU A 354 -1.12 13.97 -18.47
C GLU A 354 -2.51 14.57 -18.19
N LYS A 355 -3.48 13.72 -17.82
CA LYS A 355 -4.81 14.15 -17.39
C LYS A 355 -4.77 15.13 -16.23
N LEU A 356 -3.93 14.85 -15.22
CA LEU A 356 -3.77 15.72 -14.05
C LEU A 356 -3.18 17.08 -14.43
N GLN A 357 -2.21 17.12 -15.35
CA GLN A 357 -1.49 18.33 -15.74
C GLN A 357 -2.44 19.40 -16.28
N HIS A 358 -3.41 19.00 -17.09
CA HIS A 358 -4.41 19.91 -17.66
C HIS A 358 -5.37 20.52 -16.63
N LEU A 359 -5.42 19.98 -15.41
CA LEU A 359 -6.27 20.47 -14.32
C LEU A 359 -5.54 21.43 -13.39
N LEU A 360 -4.20 21.49 -13.46
CA LEU A 360 -3.37 22.17 -12.48
C LEU A 360 -2.84 23.50 -13.00
N ASP A 361 -2.77 24.46 -12.09
CA ASP A 361 -2.14 25.76 -12.33
C ASP A 361 -0.77 25.76 -11.65
N HIS A 362 0.31 25.91 -12.44
CA HIS A 362 1.72 25.93 -12.02
C HIS A 362 2.12 24.89 -10.95
N PRO A 363 1.97 23.57 -11.19
CA PRO A 363 2.34 22.55 -10.22
C PRO A 363 3.85 22.30 -10.16
N ARG A 364 4.36 21.96 -8.98
CA ARG A 364 5.70 21.37 -8.85
C ARG A 364 5.64 19.85 -8.98
N HIS A 365 6.39 19.29 -9.91
CA HIS A 365 6.54 17.86 -10.06
C HIS A 365 7.73 17.32 -9.27
N VAL A 366 7.50 16.22 -8.56
CA VAL A 366 8.54 15.50 -7.84
C VAL A 366 8.41 14.01 -8.14
N GLU A 367 9.46 13.42 -8.71
CA GLU A 367 9.52 12.00 -9.00
C GLU A 367 10.18 11.23 -7.85
N ILE A 368 9.54 10.14 -7.46
CA ILE A 368 9.99 9.23 -6.40
C ILE A 368 10.74 8.08 -7.05
N LEU A 369 12.05 7.99 -6.81
CA LEU A 369 12.93 6.99 -7.42
C LEU A 369 13.10 5.71 -6.59
N GLY A 370 12.53 5.65 -5.38
CA GLY A 370 12.65 4.50 -4.49
C GLY A 370 13.91 4.54 -3.60
N PHE A 371 14.52 3.38 -3.36
CA PHE A 371 15.69 3.22 -2.50
C PHE A 371 17.00 3.26 -3.28
N SER A 372 17.94 4.10 -2.82
CA SER A 372 19.37 3.92 -3.14
C SER A 372 19.92 2.68 -2.44
N GLU A 373 21.10 2.21 -2.85
CA GLU A 373 21.74 1.03 -2.25
C GLU A 373 21.93 1.16 -0.73
N ALA A 374 22.41 2.31 -0.27
CA ALA A 374 22.53 2.60 1.16
C ALA A 374 21.17 2.52 1.88
N LYS A 375 20.08 2.93 1.22
CA LYS A 375 18.72 2.85 1.76
C LYS A 375 18.13 1.43 1.69
N ARG A 376 18.52 0.60 0.73
CA ARG A 376 18.21 -0.83 0.74
C ARG A 376 18.81 -1.48 2.00
N LYS A 377 20.09 -1.22 2.29
CA LYS A 377 20.74 -1.70 3.52
C LYS A 377 20.00 -1.24 4.77
N GLU A 378 19.73 0.07 4.89
CA GLU A 378 18.97 0.62 6.03
C GLU A 378 17.61 -0.09 6.21
N TYR A 379 16.89 -0.36 5.12
CA TYR A 379 15.61 -1.04 5.17
C TYR A 379 15.72 -2.45 5.75
N PHE A 380 16.72 -3.25 5.34
CA PHE A 380 16.93 -4.60 5.88
C PHE A 380 17.16 -4.56 7.39
N PHE A 381 18.03 -3.67 7.87
CA PHE A 381 18.32 -3.54 9.30
C PHE A 381 17.14 -2.99 10.12
N LYS A 382 16.22 -2.25 9.49
CA LYS A 382 14.93 -1.87 10.09
C LYS A 382 13.89 -2.98 10.01
N TYR A 383 14.03 -3.89 9.05
CA TYR A 383 13.06 -4.93 8.82
C TYR A 383 13.20 -6.08 9.80
N PHE A 384 14.43 -6.58 9.92
CA PHE A 384 14.81 -7.67 10.82
C PHE A 384 15.12 -7.12 12.21
N SER A 385 14.56 -7.74 13.24
CA SER A 385 14.83 -7.34 14.64
C SER A 385 16.23 -7.76 15.09
N ASP A 386 16.77 -8.83 14.50
CA ASP A 386 18.10 -9.37 14.79
C ASP A 386 19.10 -8.87 13.74
N GLU A 387 20.21 -8.29 14.21
CA GLU A 387 21.21 -7.68 13.34
C GLU A 387 22.02 -8.71 12.54
N ALA A 388 22.28 -9.91 13.10
CA ALA A 388 22.95 -10.98 12.37
C ALA A 388 22.06 -11.51 11.24
N GLN A 389 20.75 -11.62 11.49
CA GLN A 389 19.77 -11.96 10.46
C GLN A 389 19.72 -10.89 9.37
N ALA A 390 19.71 -9.61 9.74
CA ALA A 390 19.73 -8.51 8.79
C ALA A 390 20.98 -8.54 7.90
N ARG A 391 22.17 -8.74 8.49
CA ARG A 391 23.44 -8.85 7.75
C ARG A 391 23.42 -10.03 6.79
N ALA A 392 23.00 -11.21 7.25
CA ALA A 392 22.96 -12.41 6.42
C ALA A 392 21.95 -12.27 5.26
N ALA A 393 20.76 -11.74 5.52
CA ALA A 393 19.75 -11.47 4.49
C ALA A 393 20.24 -10.44 3.48
N PHE A 394 20.87 -9.36 3.92
CA PHE A 394 21.38 -8.32 3.03
C PHE A 394 22.52 -8.85 2.14
N SER A 395 23.49 -9.59 2.72
CA SER A 395 24.61 -10.17 1.96
C SER A 395 24.12 -11.10 0.85
N LEU A 396 23.17 -11.99 1.17
CA LEU A 396 22.58 -12.92 0.20
C LEU A 396 21.93 -12.17 -0.98
N ILE A 397 21.21 -11.10 -0.70
CA ILE A 397 20.53 -10.32 -1.74
C ILE A 397 21.53 -9.49 -2.54
N GLN A 398 22.56 -8.93 -1.91
CA GLN A 398 23.63 -8.22 -2.60
C GLN A 398 24.39 -9.12 -3.59
N GLU A 399 24.51 -10.42 -3.30
CA GLU A 399 25.07 -11.39 -4.24
C GLU A 399 24.15 -11.62 -5.45
N ASN A 400 22.83 -11.66 -5.26
CA ASN A 400 21.86 -11.78 -6.36
C ASN A 400 21.51 -10.41 -6.95
N GLU A 401 22.28 -9.94 -7.94
CA GLU A 401 22.09 -8.61 -8.53
C GLU A 401 20.70 -8.36 -9.13
N VAL A 402 19.99 -9.40 -9.60
CA VAL A 402 18.61 -9.27 -10.11
C VAL A 402 17.69 -8.82 -8.97
N LEU A 403 17.69 -9.54 -7.85
CA LEU A 403 16.90 -9.19 -6.68
C LEU A 403 17.38 -7.88 -6.04
N PHE A 404 18.70 -7.67 -5.95
CA PHE A 404 19.28 -6.45 -5.40
C PHE A 404 18.85 -5.22 -6.19
N THR A 405 18.89 -5.30 -7.52
CA THR A 405 18.45 -4.24 -8.42
C THR A 405 16.97 -3.99 -8.20
N MET A 406 16.11 -5.01 -8.28
CA MET A 406 14.67 -4.86 -8.07
C MET A 406 14.30 -4.26 -6.70
N CYS A 407 15.13 -4.46 -5.66
CA CYS A 407 14.94 -3.87 -4.33
C CYS A 407 15.06 -2.33 -4.29
N PHE A 408 15.36 -1.67 -5.40
CA PHE A 408 15.14 -0.22 -5.53
C PHE A 408 13.66 0.13 -5.33
N ILE A 409 12.74 -0.77 -5.71
CA ILE A 409 11.30 -0.67 -5.45
C ILE A 409 11.03 -1.15 -4.01
N PRO A 410 10.57 -0.28 -3.08
CA PRO A 410 10.34 -0.66 -1.69
C PRO A 410 9.38 -1.84 -1.50
N LEU A 411 8.37 -1.97 -2.37
CA LEU A 411 7.47 -3.13 -2.33
C LEU A 411 8.22 -4.45 -2.57
N VAL A 412 9.14 -4.49 -3.55
CA VAL A 412 9.95 -5.69 -3.82
C VAL A 412 10.92 -5.94 -2.67
N CYS A 413 11.54 -4.89 -2.12
CA CYS A 413 12.40 -5.01 -0.95
C CYS A 413 11.66 -5.63 0.25
N TRP A 414 10.40 -5.23 0.48
CA TRP A 414 9.53 -5.84 1.49
C TRP A 414 9.20 -7.32 1.20
N ILE A 415 8.88 -7.67 -0.05
CA ILE A 415 8.64 -9.07 -0.49
C ILE A 415 9.87 -9.92 -0.19
N VAL A 416 11.04 -9.45 -0.58
CA VAL A 416 12.31 -10.14 -0.38
C VAL A 416 12.60 -10.35 1.11
N CYS A 417 12.53 -9.29 1.92
CA CYS A 417 12.75 -9.42 3.36
C CYS A 417 11.76 -10.38 4.01
N THR A 418 10.49 -10.35 3.59
CA THR A 418 9.45 -11.24 4.11
C THR A 418 9.69 -12.70 3.70
N GLY A 419 10.07 -12.96 2.45
CA GLY A 419 10.39 -14.30 1.97
C GLY A 419 11.62 -14.89 2.67
N LEU A 420 12.68 -14.10 2.84
CA LEU A 420 13.88 -14.52 3.56
C LEU A 420 13.58 -14.78 5.03
N LYS A 421 12.83 -13.89 5.70
CA LYS A 421 12.42 -14.10 7.09
C LYS A 421 11.64 -15.40 7.26
N GLN A 422 10.67 -15.66 6.38
CA GLN A 422 9.87 -16.88 6.39
C GLN A 422 10.73 -18.15 6.27
N GLN A 423 11.79 -18.10 5.46
CA GLN A 423 12.73 -19.20 5.32
C GLN A 423 13.57 -19.40 6.58
N MET A 424 14.10 -18.32 7.17
CA MET A 424 14.89 -18.41 8.40
C MET A 424 14.07 -19.01 9.54
N GLU A 425 12.81 -18.61 9.65
CA GLU A 425 11.87 -19.17 10.62
C GLU A 425 11.54 -20.66 10.36
N SER A 426 11.70 -21.14 9.12
CA SER A 426 11.56 -22.57 8.80
C SER A 426 12.77 -23.43 9.20
N GLY A 427 13.81 -22.83 9.79
CA GLY A 427 15.03 -23.53 10.23
C GLY A 427 16.03 -23.85 9.12
N LYS A 428 15.79 -23.36 7.90
CA LYS A 428 16.68 -23.58 6.75
C LYS A 428 17.76 -22.50 6.66
N SER A 429 18.98 -22.89 6.30
CA SER A 429 20.09 -21.95 6.08
C SER A 429 19.81 -21.04 4.88
N LEU A 430 20.01 -19.72 5.04
CA LEU A 430 19.88 -18.74 3.97
C LEU A 430 20.74 -19.08 2.74
N ALA A 431 22.00 -19.44 2.99
CA ALA A 431 22.99 -19.78 1.97
C ALA A 431 22.65 -21.07 1.20
N GLN A 432 21.85 -21.96 1.78
CA GLN A 432 21.47 -23.23 1.14
C GLN A 432 20.19 -23.13 0.32
N THR A 433 19.25 -22.22 0.66
CA THR A 433 17.89 -22.29 0.05
C THR A 433 17.33 -21.02 -0.61
N SER A 434 18.00 -19.86 -0.59
CA SER A 434 17.53 -18.64 -1.30
C SER A 434 18.57 -17.95 -2.19
N LYS A 435 19.26 -18.73 -3.02
CA LYS A 435 20.15 -18.14 -4.06
C LYS A 435 19.37 -17.53 -5.24
N THR A 436 18.11 -17.91 -5.41
CA THR A 436 17.35 -17.63 -6.63
C THR A 436 16.10 -16.80 -6.39
N THR A 437 15.64 -16.12 -7.44
CA THR A 437 14.43 -15.29 -7.42
C THR A 437 13.20 -16.12 -7.08
N THR A 438 13.08 -17.31 -7.67
CA THR A 438 11.95 -18.21 -7.46
C THR A 438 11.83 -18.66 -6.02
N ALA A 439 12.95 -18.97 -5.35
CA ALA A 439 12.95 -19.40 -3.95
C ALA A 439 12.33 -18.32 -3.04
N VAL A 440 12.74 -17.08 -3.19
CA VAL A 440 12.22 -15.95 -2.41
C VAL A 440 10.71 -15.78 -2.60
N TYR A 441 10.21 -15.91 -3.83
CA TYR A 441 8.77 -15.81 -4.12
C TYR A 441 7.97 -16.98 -3.55
N VAL A 442 8.52 -18.20 -3.57
CA VAL A 442 7.90 -19.39 -2.96
C VAL A 442 7.76 -19.23 -1.43
N PHE A 443 8.82 -18.77 -0.76
CA PHE A 443 8.75 -18.52 0.69
C PHE A 443 7.84 -17.33 1.01
N PHE A 444 7.86 -16.28 0.21
CA PHE A 444 6.94 -15.17 0.37
C PHE A 444 5.47 -15.61 0.20
N LEU A 445 5.14 -16.40 -0.83
CA LEU A 445 3.81 -16.96 -1.02
C LEU A 445 3.37 -17.77 0.21
N SER A 446 4.27 -18.58 0.76
CA SER A 446 4.00 -19.34 1.99
C SER A 446 3.66 -18.44 3.17
N SER A 447 4.25 -17.24 3.26
CA SER A 447 3.96 -16.27 4.32
C SER A 447 2.56 -15.66 4.18
N LEU A 448 2.05 -15.48 2.96
CA LEU A 448 0.71 -14.96 2.70
C LEU A 448 -0.40 -15.98 2.98
N LEU A 449 -0.05 -17.27 2.89
CA LEU A 449 -0.98 -18.39 3.00
C LEU A 449 -1.02 -19.03 4.39
N GLN A 450 -0.31 -18.46 5.38
CA GLN A 450 -0.38 -18.98 6.74
C GLN A 450 -1.81 -18.89 7.30
N PRO A 451 -2.32 -19.93 7.99
CA PRO A 451 -3.69 -19.97 8.46
C PRO A 451 -4.03 -18.77 9.35
N ARG A 452 -4.97 -17.94 8.90
CA ARG A 452 -5.52 -16.81 9.65
C ARG A 452 -6.58 -17.28 10.65
N GLY A 453 -6.23 -18.27 11.49
CA GLY A 453 -7.12 -18.87 12.49
C GLY A 453 -8.27 -19.72 11.91
N GLY A 454 -8.32 -21.00 12.29
CA GLY A 454 -9.51 -21.87 12.17
C GLY A 454 -9.89 -22.39 10.77
N SER A 455 -9.51 -23.65 10.50
CA SER A 455 -10.15 -24.62 9.58
C SER A 455 -10.62 -24.13 8.20
N GLN A 456 -9.75 -24.17 7.20
CA GLN A 456 -10.15 -24.47 5.81
C GLN A 456 -8.92 -24.86 4.96
N GLU A 457 -8.48 -26.12 5.08
CA GLU A 457 -7.34 -26.63 4.30
C GLU A 457 -7.69 -26.92 2.83
N HIS A 458 -8.98 -27.07 2.48
CA HIS A 458 -9.42 -27.41 1.12
C HIS A 458 -9.81 -26.21 0.24
N GLY A 459 -10.05 -25.02 0.81
CA GLY A 459 -10.37 -23.82 0.03
C GLY A 459 -9.16 -23.15 -0.63
N LEU A 460 -7.95 -23.40 -0.11
CA LEU A 460 -6.74 -22.70 -0.53
C LEU A 460 -6.29 -23.04 -1.97
N CYS A 461 -6.45 -24.32 -2.36
CA CYS A 461 -6.01 -24.82 -3.66
C CYS A 461 -6.89 -24.31 -4.81
N ALA A 462 -8.22 -24.25 -4.61
CA ALA A 462 -9.15 -23.71 -5.61
C ALA A 462 -8.92 -22.21 -5.89
N HIS A 463 -8.67 -21.41 -4.85
CA HIS A 463 -8.34 -19.99 -5.02
C HIS A 463 -6.99 -19.78 -5.70
N LEU A 464 -5.99 -20.62 -5.37
CA LEU A 464 -4.70 -20.59 -6.04
C LEU A 464 -4.82 -20.91 -7.53
N TRP A 465 -5.61 -21.93 -7.88
CA TRP A 465 -5.86 -22.29 -9.29
C TRP A 465 -6.45 -21.12 -10.07
N GLY A 466 -7.49 -20.47 -9.52
CA GLY A 466 -8.10 -19.30 -10.13
C GLY A 466 -7.10 -18.15 -10.33
N LEU A 467 -6.23 -17.91 -9.35
CA LEU A 467 -5.18 -16.87 -9.43
C LEU A 467 -4.14 -17.19 -10.51
N CYS A 468 -3.66 -18.42 -10.58
CA CYS A 468 -2.72 -18.89 -11.61
C CYS A 468 -3.34 -18.77 -13.01
N SER A 469 -4.60 -19.17 -13.14
CA SER A 469 -5.39 -19.09 -14.36
C SER A 469 -5.57 -17.66 -14.86
N LEU A 470 -5.97 -16.74 -13.96
CA LEU A 470 -6.09 -15.30 -14.24
C LEU A 470 -4.74 -14.70 -14.65
N ALA A 471 -3.67 -15.08 -13.96
CA ALA A 471 -2.33 -14.59 -14.24
C ALA A 471 -1.83 -15.01 -15.62
N ALA A 472 -1.98 -16.29 -15.96
CA ALA A 472 -1.62 -16.82 -17.26
C ALA A 472 -2.41 -16.14 -18.40
N ASP A 473 -3.72 -15.98 -18.24
CA ASP A 473 -4.54 -15.26 -19.20
C ASP A 473 -4.06 -13.81 -19.38
N GLY A 474 -3.72 -13.15 -18.27
CA GLY A 474 -3.11 -11.83 -18.29
C GLY A 474 -1.80 -11.76 -19.06
N ILE A 475 -0.89 -12.74 -18.88
CA ILE A 475 0.38 -12.79 -19.62
C ILE A 475 0.16 -12.99 -21.12
N TRP A 476 -0.71 -13.93 -21.50
CA TRP A 476 -0.95 -14.23 -22.93
C TRP A 476 -1.68 -13.11 -23.66
N ASN A 477 -2.61 -12.45 -22.98
CA ASN A 477 -3.37 -11.33 -23.53
C ASN A 477 -2.72 -9.96 -23.25
N GLN A 478 -1.52 -9.93 -22.64
CA GLN A 478 -0.81 -8.71 -22.20
C GLN A 478 -1.70 -7.79 -21.36
N LYS A 479 -2.57 -8.38 -20.55
CA LYS A 479 -3.53 -7.72 -19.67
C LYS A 479 -2.99 -7.67 -18.25
N ILE A 480 -2.85 -6.45 -17.72
CA ILE A 480 -2.35 -6.15 -16.36
C ILE A 480 -3.50 -5.77 -15.42
N LEU A 481 -4.61 -5.27 -16.00
CA LEU A 481 -5.81 -4.86 -15.29
C LEU A 481 -6.96 -5.83 -15.62
N PHE A 482 -7.60 -6.36 -14.60
CA PHE A 482 -8.68 -7.35 -14.69
C PHE A 482 -9.97 -6.77 -14.14
N GLU A 483 -11.07 -6.93 -14.86
CA GLU A 483 -12.40 -6.56 -14.41
C GLU A 483 -12.92 -7.56 -13.37
N GLU A 484 -14.01 -7.18 -12.69
CA GLU A 484 -14.71 -8.10 -11.81
C GLU A 484 -15.29 -9.32 -12.56
N SER A 485 -15.64 -9.13 -13.83
CA SER A 485 -16.07 -10.21 -14.74
C SER A 485 -14.96 -11.25 -14.92
N ASP A 486 -13.71 -10.81 -15.17
CA ASP A 486 -12.54 -11.68 -15.29
C ASP A 486 -12.33 -12.50 -14.01
N LEU A 487 -12.37 -11.87 -12.83
CA LEU A 487 -12.21 -12.60 -11.56
C LEU A 487 -13.25 -13.72 -11.42
N ARG A 488 -14.53 -13.43 -11.70
CA ARG A 488 -15.61 -14.44 -11.66
C ARG A 488 -15.39 -15.55 -12.69
N ASN A 489 -14.92 -15.19 -13.88
CA ASN A 489 -14.62 -16.12 -14.96
C ASN A 489 -13.51 -17.13 -14.60
N HIS A 490 -12.58 -16.71 -13.73
CA HIS A 490 -11.52 -17.54 -13.18
C HIS A 490 -11.87 -18.16 -11.81
N GLY A 491 -13.13 -18.07 -11.37
CA GLY A 491 -13.61 -18.68 -10.12
C GLY A 491 -13.18 -17.97 -8.84
N LEU A 492 -12.79 -16.70 -8.92
CA LEU A 492 -12.28 -15.91 -7.79
C LEU A 492 -13.36 -14.99 -7.23
N GLN A 493 -13.52 -14.98 -5.90
CA GLN A 493 -14.32 -13.97 -5.20
C GLN A 493 -13.41 -12.93 -4.52
N LYS A 494 -13.98 -11.76 -4.20
CA LYS A 494 -13.23 -10.58 -3.74
C LYS A 494 -12.47 -10.81 -2.44
N ALA A 495 -13.07 -11.54 -1.49
CA ALA A 495 -12.47 -11.78 -0.18
C ALA A 495 -11.19 -12.62 -0.30
N ASP A 496 -11.20 -13.61 -1.20
CA ASP A 496 -10.19 -14.67 -1.30
C ASP A 496 -8.86 -14.18 -1.92
N VAL A 497 -8.91 -13.10 -2.70
CA VAL A 497 -7.77 -12.61 -3.50
C VAL A 497 -7.15 -11.32 -2.98
N SER A 498 -7.68 -10.76 -1.89
CA SER A 498 -7.27 -9.46 -1.33
C SER A 498 -5.79 -9.38 -0.95
N ALA A 499 -5.16 -10.51 -0.62
CA ALA A 499 -3.72 -10.59 -0.33
C ALA A 499 -2.85 -10.44 -1.59
N PHE A 500 -3.34 -10.92 -2.75
CA PHE A 500 -2.57 -11.06 -4.00
C PHE A 500 -2.90 -9.98 -5.04
N LEU A 501 -4.12 -9.44 -4.99
CA LEU A 501 -4.61 -8.45 -5.93
C LEU A 501 -4.84 -7.10 -5.24
N ARG A 502 -4.57 -6.03 -5.99
CA ARG A 502 -4.93 -4.65 -5.67
C ARG A 502 -6.13 -4.26 -6.53
N MET A 503 -7.22 -3.85 -5.90
CA MET A 503 -8.35 -3.23 -6.58
C MET A 503 -8.04 -1.76 -6.91
N ASN A 504 -8.35 -1.36 -8.14
CA ASN A 504 -8.28 -0.01 -8.69
C ASN A 504 -9.69 0.37 -9.17
N LEU A 505 -10.11 1.62 -8.98
CA LEU A 505 -11.42 2.10 -9.44
C LEU A 505 -11.24 2.87 -10.75
N PHE A 506 -12.09 2.60 -11.74
CA PHE A 506 -12.17 3.34 -12.99
C PHE A 506 -13.65 3.70 -13.22
N GLN A 507 -13.90 4.90 -13.70
CA GLN A 507 -15.23 5.42 -13.98
C GLN A 507 -15.39 5.55 -15.50
N LYS A 508 -16.55 5.15 -16.01
CA LYS A 508 -16.93 5.31 -17.42
C LYS A 508 -18.30 5.97 -17.46
N GLU A 509 -18.36 7.24 -17.88
CA GLU A 509 -19.54 8.11 -18.14
C GLU A 509 -20.72 8.08 -17.13
N VAL A 510 -21.26 6.91 -16.78
CA VAL A 510 -22.38 6.69 -15.84
C VAL A 510 -22.08 5.61 -14.77
N ASP A 511 -21.14 4.69 -15.01
CA ASP A 511 -20.85 3.53 -14.13
C ASP A 511 -19.43 3.57 -13.54
N CYS A 512 -19.26 3.07 -12.31
CA CYS A 512 -17.96 2.84 -11.68
C CYS A 512 -17.57 1.37 -11.82
N GLU A 513 -16.54 1.11 -12.63
CA GLU A 513 -16.02 -0.21 -12.91
C GLU A 513 -14.80 -0.52 -12.02
N LYS A 514 -14.81 -1.71 -11.42
CA LYS A 514 -13.77 -2.17 -10.51
C LYS A 514 -12.78 -3.02 -11.28
N PHE A 515 -11.54 -2.54 -11.34
CA PHE A 515 -10.44 -3.29 -11.91
C PHE A 515 -9.52 -3.82 -10.80
N TYR A 516 -8.77 -4.86 -11.11
CA TYR A 516 -7.86 -5.56 -10.21
C TYR A 516 -6.52 -5.72 -10.92
N SER A 517 -5.44 -5.68 -10.17
CA SER A 517 -4.08 -5.93 -10.68
C SER A 517 -3.32 -6.73 -9.66
N PHE A 518 -2.36 -7.55 -10.08
CA PHE A 518 -1.43 -8.15 -9.13
C PHE A 518 -0.65 -7.04 -8.40
N ILE A 519 -0.23 -7.32 -7.16
CA ILE A 519 0.52 -6.35 -6.34
C ILE A 519 1.77 -5.80 -7.05
N HIS A 520 2.37 -6.61 -7.91
CA HIS A 520 3.48 -6.29 -8.79
C HIS A 520 3.47 -7.25 -10.00
N MET A 521 3.98 -6.83 -11.17
CA MET A 521 3.98 -7.64 -12.39
C MET A 521 4.67 -9.01 -12.21
N THR A 522 5.75 -9.04 -11.44
CA THR A 522 6.46 -10.29 -11.13
C THR A 522 5.60 -11.34 -10.42
N PHE A 523 4.53 -10.93 -9.70
CA PHE A 523 3.58 -11.90 -9.13
C PHE A 523 2.69 -12.49 -10.21
N GLN A 524 2.26 -11.67 -11.17
CA GLN A 524 1.52 -12.17 -12.32
C GLN A 524 2.38 -13.17 -13.10
N GLU A 525 3.66 -12.87 -13.32
CA GLU A 525 4.59 -13.79 -14.00
C GLU A 525 4.82 -15.09 -13.19
N PHE A 526 4.99 -14.97 -11.87
CA PHE A 526 5.15 -16.12 -10.97
C PHE A 526 3.90 -17.03 -10.96
N PHE A 527 2.70 -16.45 -10.81
CA PHE A 527 1.45 -17.22 -10.85
C PHE A 527 1.15 -17.79 -12.24
N ALA A 528 1.56 -17.11 -13.31
CA ALA A 528 1.49 -17.64 -14.66
C ALA A 528 2.43 -18.85 -14.84
N ALA A 529 3.62 -18.85 -14.24
CA ALA A 529 4.49 -20.03 -14.24
C ALA A 529 3.85 -21.20 -13.48
N MET A 530 3.25 -20.92 -12.33
CA MET A 530 2.50 -21.92 -11.54
C MET A 530 1.33 -22.55 -12.31
N TYR A 531 0.65 -21.80 -13.19
CA TYR A 531 -0.45 -22.32 -14.02
C TYR A 531 -0.02 -23.51 -14.91
N TYR A 532 1.21 -23.49 -15.41
CA TYR A 532 1.74 -24.60 -16.19
C TYR A 532 2.02 -25.83 -15.33
N LEU A 533 2.37 -25.62 -14.06
CA LEU A 533 2.86 -26.65 -13.14
C LEU A 533 1.77 -27.41 -12.40
N LEU A 534 0.73 -26.71 -11.95
CA LEU A 534 -0.30 -27.26 -11.08
C LEU A 534 -1.14 -28.32 -11.80
N GLU A 535 -1.26 -29.54 -11.29
CA GLU A 535 -2.19 -30.51 -11.85
C GLU A 535 -3.65 -30.04 -11.65
N GLU A 536 -4.50 -30.23 -12.66
CA GLU A 536 -5.94 -29.98 -12.50
C GLU A 536 -6.55 -31.08 -11.62
N GLU A 537 -7.14 -30.70 -10.48
CA GLU A 537 -7.98 -31.61 -9.71
C GLU A 537 -9.22 -31.96 -10.54
N LYS A 538 -9.39 -33.26 -10.82
CA LYS A 538 -10.53 -33.78 -11.60
C LYS A 538 -11.85 -33.73 -10.81
N GLU A 539 -11.79 -33.80 -9.48
CA GLU A 539 -12.95 -33.70 -8.60
C GLU A 539 -13.15 -32.23 -8.15
N GLY A 540 -14.07 -31.51 -8.79
CA GLY A 540 -14.43 -30.16 -8.31
C GLY A 540 -14.91 -29.18 -9.36
N ARG A 541 -14.90 -29.54 -10.65
CA ARG A 541 -15.70 -28.79 -11.63
C ARG A 541 -17.19 -29.05 -11.35
N THR A 542 -17.77 -28.33 -10.40
CA THR A 542 -19.06 -27.72 -10.72
C THR A 542 -18.78 -26.88 -11.94
N ASN A 543 -19.10 -27.43 -13.12
CA ASN A 543 -19.28 -26.64 -14.32
C ASN A 543 -20.23 -25.51 -13.91
N VAL A 544 -19.70 -24.32 -13.64
CA VAL A 544 -20.52 -23.12 -13.56
C VAL A 544 -21.15 -23.06 -14.95
N PRO A 545 -22.46 -23.28 -15.10
CA PRO A 545 -23.08 -23.34 -16.41
C PRO A 545 -22.97 -21.93 -17.02
N GLY A 546 -22.00 -21.71 -17.92
CA GLY A 546 -21.79 -20.41 -18.57
C GLY A 546 -20.35 -19.97 -18.85
N SER A 547 -19.30 -20.61 -18.31
CA SER A 547 -17.92 -20.18 -18.62
C SER A 547 -17.53 -20.53 -20.06
N ARG A 548 -17.60 -19.52 -20.95
CA ARG A 548 -17.15 -19.58 -22.35
C ARG A 548 -15.66 -19.18 -22.51
N LEU A 549 -14.84 -19.27 -21.46
CA LEU A 549 -13.45 -18.84 -21.56
C LEU A 549 -12.58 -19.86 -22.29
N LYS A 550 -11.92 -19.40 -23.35
CA LYS A 550 -10.75 -20.08 -23.92
C LYS A 550 -9.56 -19.77 -23.02
N LEU A 551 -9.30 -20.64 -22.06
CA LEU A 551 -8.09 -20.57 -21.25
C LEU A 551 -6.83 -20.71 -22.13
N PRO A 552 -5.71 -20.08 -21.76
CA PRO A 552 -4.44 -20.28 -22.45
C PRO A 552 -4.05 -21.77 -22.50
N SER A 553 -3.34 -22.15 -23.57
CA SER A 553 -2.81 -23.52 -23.66
C SER A 553 -1.91 -23.81 -22.47
N ARG A 554 -2.16 -24.95 -21.81
CA ARG A 554 -1.34 -25.50 -20.73
C ARG A 554 -0.14 -26.29 -21.24
N ASP A 555 -0.04 -26.46 -22.54
CA ASP A 555 1.11 -27.09 -23.18
C ASP A 555 2.34 -26.17 -23.02
N VAL A 556 3.29 -26.61 -22.19
CA VAL A 556 4.53 -25.87 -21.92
C VAL A 556 5.36 -25.72 -23.19
N THR A 557 5.25 -26.64 -24.16
CA THR A 557 5.97 -26.50 -25.43
C THR A 557 5.51 -25.25 -26.19
N VAL A 558 4.22 -24.90 -26.14
CA VAL A 558 3.70 -23.66 -26.72
C VAL A 558 4.28 -22.42 -26.03
N LEU A 559 4.41 -22.44 -24.71
CA LEU A 559 5.08 -21.37 -23.95
C LEU A 559 6.53 -21.20 -24.40
N LEU A 560 7.29 -22.30 -24.43
CA LEU A 560 8.71 -22.33 -24.74
C LEU A 560 9.03 -22.00 -26.21
N GLU A 561 8.12 -22.34 -27.14
CA GLU A 561 8.21 -21.92 -28.53
C GLU A 561 8.01 -20.42 -28.68
N ASN A 562 6.99 -19.84 -28.02
CA ASN A 562 6.74 -18.40 -28.06
C ASN A 562 7.87 -17.62 -27.38
N TYR A 563 8.41 -18.16 -26.29
CA TYR A 563 9.63 -17.66 -25.66
C TYR A 563 10.82 -17.68 -26.63
N GLY A 564 10.93 -18.74 -27.43
CA GLY A 564 12.03 -18.91 -28.38
C GLY A 564 11.94 -18.11 -29.68
N LYS A 565 10.79 -17.51 -30.01
CA LYS A 565 10.48 -16.90 -31.33
C LYS A 565 10.75 -15.38 -31.45
N PHE A 566 11.32 -14.71 -30.46
CA PHE A 566 11.71 -13.28 -30.44
C PHE A 566 10.65 -12.22 -30.76
N GLU A 567 10.33 -11.45 -29.71
CA GLU A 567 9.74 -10.10 -29.62
C GLU A 567 9.06 -9.91 -28.25
N LYS A 568 9.04 -10.97 -27.42
CA LYS A 568 8.21 -11.05 -26.21
C LYS A 568 9.03 -11.20 -24.93
N GLY A 569 9.75 -10.13 -24.58
CA GLY A 569 10.53 -10.05 -23.32
C GLY A 569 9.67 -10.27 -22.05
N TYR A 570 8.35 -10.13 -22.15
CA TYR A 570 7.41 -10.38 -21.07
C TYR A 570 7.33 -11.85 -20.60
N LEU A 571 7.88 -12.81 -21.36
CA LEU A 571 7.90 -14.24 -20.98
C LEU A 571 9.15 -14.66 -20.19
N ILE A 572 10.18 -13.80 -20.10
CA ILE A 572 11.46 -14.13 -19.46
C ILE A 572 11.27 -14.60 -18.02
N PHE A 573 10.57 -13.81 -17.20
CA PHE A 573 10.36 -14.16 -15.80
C PHE A 573 9.45 -15.37 -15.64
N VAL A 574 8.45 -15.55 -16.51
CA VAL A 574 7.58 -16.75 -16.49
C VAL A 574 8.42 -18.01 -16.68
N VAL A 575 9.32 -18.02 -17.66
CA VAL A 575 10.18 -19.18 -17.93
C VAL A 575 11.23 -19.36 -16.82
N ARG A 576 11.85 -18.29 -16.32
CA ARG A 576 12.77 -18.36 -15.17
C ARG A 576 12.10 -18.96 -13.93
N PHE A 577 10.89 -18.49 -13.60
CA PHE A 577 10.10 -19.04 -12.50
C PHE A 577 9.72 -20.49 -12.75
N LEU A 578 9.38 -20.86 -13.99
CA LEU A 578 9.06 -22.25 -14.35
C LEU A 578 10.24 -23.18 -14.03
N PHE A 579 11.47 -22.85 -14.47
CA PHE A 579 12.68 -23.60 -14.18
C PHE A 579 12.98 -23.68 -12.68
N GLY A 580 12.75 -22.59 -11.94
CA GLY A 580 12.92 -22.60 -10.50
C GLY A 580 11.89 -23.52 -9.82
N LEU A 581 10.62 -23.41 -10.18
CA LEU A 581 9.55 -24.13 -9.50
C LEU A 581 9.65 -25.66 -9.67
N VAL A 582 10.16 -26.15 -10.81
CA VAL A 582 10.36 -27.59 -11.06
C VAL A 582 11.54 -28.23 -10.30
N ASN A 583 12.30 -27.46 -9.52
CA ASN A 583 13.27 -28.02 -8.57
C ASN A 583 12.54 -28.94 -7.59
N GLN A 584 13.07 -30.13 -7.36
CA GLN A 584 12.43 -31.21 -6.60
C GLN A 584 12.19 -30.82 -5.14
N GLU A 585 13.15 -30.17 -4.49
CA GLU A 585 12.99 -29.73 -3.10
C GLU A 585 11.92 -28.63 -2.98
N ARG A 586 11.94 -27.66 -3.90
CA ARG A 586 10.95 -26.57 -3.92
C ARG A 586 9.56 -27.06 -4.28
N THR A 587 9.45 -27.95 -5.27
CA THR A 587 8.20 -28.63 -5.62
C THR A 587 7.66 -29.36 -4.38
N SER A 588 8.47 -30.20 -3.73
CA SER A 588 8.03 -30.93 -2.52
C SER A 588 7.61 -29.99 -1.39
N TYR A 589 8.32 -28.88 -1.20
CA TYR A 589 7.95 -27.86 -0.22
C TYR A 589 6.60 -27.19 -0.57
N LEU A 590 6.39 -26.85 -1.85
CA LEU A 590 5.20 -26.17 -2.32
C LEU A 590 3.97 -27.07 -2.27
N GLU A 591 4.09 -28.32 -2.72
CA GLU A 591 3.03 -29.33 -2.63
C GLU A 591 2.57 -29.54 -1.18
N LYS A 592 3.53 -29.63 -0.24
CA LYS A 592 3.23 -29.74 1.21
C LYS A 592 2.54 -28.51 1.77
N LYS A 593 2.89 -27.31 1.29
CA LYS A 593 2.34 -26.05 1.82
C LYS A 593 1.00 -25.65 1.22
N LEU A 594 0.78 -25.99 -0.05
CA LEU A 594 -0.40 -25.60 -0.82
C LEU A 594 -1.43 -26.73 -0.95
N SER A 595 -1.08 -27.94 -0.51
CA SER A 595 -1.88 -29.15 -0.70
C SER A 595 -2.25 -29.35 -2.17
N CYS A 596 -1.32 -29.06 -3.09
CA CYS A 596 -1.47 -29.23 -4.53
C CYS A 596 -0.47 -30.27 -5.07
N LYS A 597 -0.68 -30.73 -6.31
CA LYS A 597 0.27 -31.58 -7.04
C LYS A 597 0.91 -30.80 -8.18
N ILE A 598 2.20 -31.02 -8.40
CA ILE A 598 2.97 -30.36 -9.45
C ILE A 598 3.48 -31.42 -10.43
N SER A 599 3.18 -31.21 -11.72
CA SER A 599 3.55 -32.14 -12.78
C SER A 599 5.06 -32.24 -12.97
N GLN A 600 5.60 -33.44 -12.77
CA GLN A 600 7.02 -33.75 -13.02
C GLN A 600 7.34 -33.89 -14.52
N GLN A 601 6.32 -34.06 -15.36
CA GLN A 601 6.49 -34.23 -16.82
C GLN A 601 7.18 -33.01 -17.46
N ILE A 602 6.96 -31.83 -16.88
CA ILE A 602 7.52 -30.56 -17.37
C ILE A 602 9.04 -30.59 -17.39
N ARG A 603 9.68 -31.30 -16.45
CA ARG A 603 11.15 -31.43 -16.43
C ARG A 603 11.68 -32.11 -17.70
N LEU A 604 10.98 -33.12 -18.20
CA LEU A 604 11.35 -33.82 -19.43
C LEU A 604 11.13 -32.92 -20.66
N GLU A 605 10.05 -32.15 -20.66
CA GLU A 605 9.74 -31.19 -21.74
C GLU A 605 10.78 -30.07 -21.81
N LEU A 606 11.24 -29.56 -20.66
CA LEU A 606 12.31 -28.57 -20.59
C LEU A 606 13.62 -29.11 -21.17
N LEU A 607 14.04 -30.33 -20.80
CA LEU A 607 15.24 -30.96 -21.37
C LEU A 607 15.13 -31.13 -22.89
N LYS A 608 13.98 -31.62 -23.37
CA LYS A 608 13.73 -31.78 -24.81
C LYS A 608 13.79 -30.45 -25.55
N TRP A 609 13.23 -29.39 -24.96
CA TRP A 609 13.31 -28.05 -25.55
C TRP A 609 14.76 -27.54 -25.62
N ILE A 610 15.55 -27.74 -24.57
CA ILE A 610 16.98 -27.37 -24.55
C ILE A 610 17.75 -28.13 -25.64
N GLU A 611 17.53 -29.44 -25.78
CA GLU A 611 18.16 -30.25 -26.82
C GLU A 611 17.83 -29.73 -28.23
N VAL A 612 16.55 -29.43 -28.50
CA VAL A 612 16.12 -28.88 -29.79
C VAL A 612 16.77 -27.52 -30.06
N LYS A 613 16.84 -26.67 -29.02
CA LYS A 613 17.50 -25.36 -29.07
C LYS A 613 18.99 -25.48 -29.37
N ALA A 614 19.69 -26.42 -28.74
CA ALA A 614 21.12 -26.62 -28.94
C ALA A 614 21.47 -27.09 -30.35
N LYS A 615 20.62 -27.94 -30.96
CA LYS A 615 20.81 -28.45 -32.33
C LYS A 615 20.49 -27.44 -33.42
N ALA A 616 19.79 -26.36 -33.10
CA ALA A 616 19.35 -25.37 -34.08
C ALA A 616 20.51 -24.42 -34.49
N LYS A 617 21.04 -24.59 -35.71
CA LYS A 617 22.18 -23.82 -36.25
C LYS A 617 22.00 -22.28 -36.29
N LYS A 618 20.76 -21.77 -36.19
CA LYS A 618 20.44 -20.33 -36.25
C LYS A 618 20.62 -19.57 -34.91
N LEU A 619 20.92 -20.27 -33.81
CA LEU A 619 20.81 -19.72 -32.45
C LEU A 619 22.13 -19.26 -31.80
N GLN A 620 23.25 -19.20 -32.53
CA GLN A 620 24.47 -18.54 -32.01
C GLN A 620 24.29 -17.02 -31.81
N ILE A 621 23.14 -16.44 -32.18
CA ILE A 621 22.86 -14.99 -32.09
C ILE A 621 21.48 -14.72 -31.47
N GLN A 622 21.17 -15.40 -30.36
CA GLN A 622 20.09 -15.10 -29.40
C GLN A 622 18.84 -16.04 -29.48
N PRO A 623 18.09 -16.35 -28.36
CA PRO A 623 18.25 -15.77 -27.01
C PRO A 623 19.61 -16.16 -26.51
N SER A 624 20.35 -15.17 -26.00
CA SER A 624 21.74 -15.40 -25.62
C SER A 624 21.79 -16.65 -24.74
N GLN A 625 22.75 -17.53 -24.95
CA GLN A 625 22.93 -18.73 -24.11
C GLN A 625 22.96 -18.34 -22.61
N LEU A 626 23.37 -17.12 -22.32
CA LEU A 626 23.26 -16.47 -21.02
C LEU A 626 21.85 -16.50 -20.41
N GLU A 627 20.78 -16.23 -21.17
CA GLU A 627 19.41 -16.27 -20.64
C GLU A 627 18.99 -17.70 -20.24
N LEU A 628 19.45 -18.70 -20.99
CA LEU A 628 19.28 -20.09 -20.58
C LEU A 628 20.06 -20.37 -19.29
N PHE A 629 21.25 -19.79 -19.10
CA PHE A 629 22.01 -19.94 -17.86
C PHE A 629 21.29 -19.34 -16.67
N TYR A 630 20.61 -18.20 -16.82
CA TYR A 630 19.71 -17.68 -15.79
C TYR A 630 18.60 -18.68 -15.42
N CYS A 631 17.98 -19.32 -16.42
CA CYS A 631 16.95 -20.33 -16.19
C CYS A 631 17.51 -21.57 -15.45
N LEU A 632 18.66 -22.09 -15.90
CA LEU A 632 19.34 -23.22 -15.27
C LEU A 632 19.79 -22.91 -13.85
N TYR A 633 20.30 -21.69 -13.63
CA TYR A 633 20.63 -21.20 -12.30
C TYR A 633 19.40 -21.12 -11.41
N GLU A 634 18.23 -20.70 -11.91
CA GLU A 634 17.01 -20.73 -11.08
C GLU A 634 16.70 -22.14 -10.58
N MET A 635 17.02 -23.21 -11.32
CA MET A 635 16.76 -24.60 -10.93
C MET A 635 17.66 -25.12 -9.79
N GLN A 636 18.93 -24.72 -9.71
CA GLN A 636 19.89 -25.15 -8.67
C GLN A 636 20.05 -26.68 -8.51
N GLU A 637 19.91 -27.46 -9.59
CA GLU A 637 20.13 -28.91 -9.59
C GLU A 637 21.24 -29.30 -10.57
N GLU A 638 22.43 -29.62 -10.04
CA GLU A 638 23.63 -29.93 -10.81
C GLU A 638 23.38 -31.03 -11.85
N ASP A 639 22.75 -32.15 -11.47
CA ASP A 639 22.44 -33.27 -12.38
C ASP A 639 21.58 -32.87 -13.59
N PHE A 640 20.62 -31.94 -13.39
CA PHE A 640 19.80 -31.47 -14.49
C PHE A 640 20.59 -30.53 -15.38
N VAL A 641 21.33 -29.60 -14.77
CA VAL A 641 22.15 -28.61 -15.46
C VAL A 641 23.19 -29.31 -16.31
N GLN A 642 23.82 -30.36 -15.79
CA GLN A 642 24.77 -31.18 -16.52
C GLN A 642 24.17 -31.78 -17.79
N ARG A 643 23.01 -32.44 -17.68
CA ARG A 643 22.30 -32.98 -18.85
C ARG A 643 21.90 -31.91 -19.85
N ALA A 644 21.47 -30.74 -19.38
CA ALA A 644 21.09 -29.63 -20.24
C ALA A 644 22.30 -29.03 -20.97
N MET A 645 23.43 -28.89 -20.27
CA MET A 645 24.65 -28.28 -20.77
C MET A 645 25.42 -29.19 -21.72
N ASP A 646 25.34 -30.52 -21.56
CA ASP A 646 25.95 -31.51 -22.46
C ASP A 646 25.49 -31.41 -23.93
N TYR A 647 24.39 -30.72 -24.20
CA TYR A 647 23.93 -30.45 -25.57
C TYR A 647 24.68 -29.29 -26.26
N PHE A 648 25.45 -28.49 -25.52
CA PHE A 648 26.14 -27.29 -26.04
C PHE A 648 27.66 -27.48 -26.09
N PRO A 649 28.23 -28.06 -27.17
CA PRO A 649 29.68 -28.20 -27.31
C PRO A 649 30.39 -26.87 -27.50
N LYS A 650 29.68 -25.82 -27.96
CA LYS A 650 30.21 -24.45 -28.06
C LYS A 650 29.38 -23.50 -27.19
N ILE A 651 30.05 -22.79 -26.30
CA ILE A 651 29.48 -21.74 -25.45
C ILE A 651 30.08 -20.40 -25.86
N GLU A 652 29.21 -19.43 -26.13
CA GLU A 652 29.55 -18.07 -26.51
C GLU A 652 28.62 -17.09 -25.77
N ILE A 653 29.19 -16.39 -24.79
CA ILE A 653 28.45 -15.49 -23.89
C ILE A 653 29.20 -14.19 -23.68
N ASN A 654 28.43 -13.11 -23.53
CA ASN A 654 28.96 -11.82 -23.13
C ASN A 654 28.60 -11.56 -21.67
N LEU A 655 29.62 -11.37 -20.83
CA LEU A 655 29.49 -11.13 -19.41
C LEU A 655 29.59 -9.62 -19.16
N SER A 656 28.60 -9.08 -18.46
CA SER A 656 28.51 -7.64 -18.16
C SER A 656 28.28 -7.36 -16.68
N THR A 657 27.75 -8.32 -15.93
CA THR A 657 27.34 -8.17 -14.54
C THR A 657 27.90 -9.31 -13.68
N ARG A 658 28.04 -9.11 -12.36
CA ARG A 658 28.51 -10.18 -11.45
C ARG A 658 27.58 -11.39 -11.52
N MET A 659 26.29 -11.17 -11.69
CA MET A 659 25.32 -12.24 -11.86
C MET A 659 25.55 -13.02 -13.15
N ASP A 660 25.92 -12.37 -14.27
CA ASP A 660 26.32 -13.07 -15.50
C ASP A 660 27.48 -14.03 -15.22
N HIS A 661 28.49 -13.57 -14.47
CA HIS A 661 29.60 -14.43 -14.05
C HIS A 661 29.12 -15.60 -13.19
N MET A 662 28.27 -15.37 -12.19
CA MET A 662 27.80 -16.43 -11.29
C MET A 662 26.96 -17.50 -12.01
N VAL A 663 25.98 -17.10 -12.83
CA VAL A 663 25.13 -18.06 -13.56
C VAL A 663 25.95 -18.82 -14.60
N SER A 664 26.93 -18.15 -15.22
CA SER A 664 27.82 -18.78 -16.19
C SER A 664 28.79 -19.75 -15.55
N SER A 665 29.41 -19.39 -14.41
CA SER A 665 30.28 -20.29 -13.64
C SER A 665 29.52 -21.55 -13.27
N PHE A 666 28.33 -21.41 -12.69
CA PHE A 666 27.48 -22.54 -12.31
C PHE A 666 27.15 -23.45 -13.51
N CYS A 667 26.79 -22.90 -14.66
CA CYS A 667 26.47 -23.72 -15.84
C CYS A 667 27.70 -24.36 -16.48
N ILE A 668 28.83 -23.65 -16.54
CA ILE A 668 30.07 -24.13 -17.17
C ILE A 668 30.74 -25.20 -16.30
N GLU A 669 30.78 -25.03 -14.99
CA GLU A 669 31.30 -26.02 -14.03
C GLU A 669 30.58 -27.37 -14.13
N ASN A 670 29.29 -27.32 -14.51
CA ASN A 670 28.46 -28.49 -14.71
C ASN A 670 28.49 -29.03 -16.15
N CYS A 671 29.34 -28.54 -17.04
CA CYS A 671 29.41 -29.02 -18.43
C CYS A 671 30.68 -29.84 -18.69
N HIS A 672 30.53 -31.07 -19.19
CA HIS A 672 31.68 -31.95 -19.47
C HIS A 672 32.02 -32.09 -20.96
N ARG A 673 31.16 -31.57 -21.84
CA ARG A 673 31.27 -31.72 -23.29
C ARG A 673 31.58 -30.42 -24.02
N VAL A 674 32.02 -29.38 -23.30
CA VAL A 674 32.44 -28.11 -23.93
C VAL A 674 33.72 -28.35 -24.74
N GLU A 675 33.62 -28.15 -26.04
CA GLU A 675 34.74 -28.16 -26.99
C GLU A 675 35.30 -26.75 -27.21
N SER A 676 34.44 -25.73 -27.11
CA SER A 676 34.81 -24.33 -27.35
C SER A 676 34.07 -23.38 -26.40
N LEU A 677 34.82 -22.51 -25.72
CA LEU A 677 34.31 -21.47 -24.83
C LEU A 677 34.80 -20.11 -25.32
N SER A 678 33.86 -19.20 -25.59
CA SER A 678 34.11 -17.80 -25.95
C SER A 678 33.43 -16.89 -24.93
N LEU A 679 34.22 -16.10 -24.22
CA LEU A 679 33.75 -15.15 -23.22
C LEU A 679 34.07 -13.73 -23.69
N GLY A 680 33.04 -12.94 -23.97
CA GLY A 680 33.17 -11.50 -24.20
C GLY A 680 32.96 -10.74 -22.90
N PHE A 681 33.89 -9.86 -22.53
CA PHE A 681 33.74 -9.01 -21.34
C PHE A 681 33.31 -7.61 -21.77
N LEU A 682 32.11 -7.19 -21.36
CA LEU A 682 31.64 -5.82 -21.56
C LEU A 682 32.03 -5.00 -20.31
N HIS A 683 33.22 -4.40 -20.34
CA HIS A 683 33.70 -3.56 -19.24
C HIS A 683 32.80 -2.33 -19.05
N ASN A 684 32.06 -2.30 -17.94
CA ASN A 684 31.48 -1.09 -17.36
C ASN A 684 31.72 -1.14 -15.84
N MET A 685 32.97 -0.96 -15.42
CA MET A 685 33.25 -0.67 -14.02
C MET A 685 32.96 0.82 -13.77
N PRO A 686 32.08 1.19 -12.82
CA PRO A 686 32.16 2.53 -12.24
C PRO A 686 33.53 2.65 -11.58
N LYS A 687 34.22 3.77 -11.77
CA LYS A 687 35.36 4.11 -10.92
C LYS A 687 34.82 4.23 -9.50
N GLU A 688 35.06 3.24 -8.65
CA GLU A 688 35.09 3.50 -7.22
C GLU A 688 36.24 4.49 -7.00
N GLU A 689 35.94 5.67 -6.49
CA GLU A 689 36.95 6.58 -5.95
C GLU A 689 37.53 5.90 -4.70
N GLU A 690 38.52 5.05 -4.90
CA GLU A 690 39.49 4.74 -3.85
C GLU A 690 40.29 6.02 -3.61
N GLU A 691 40.16 6.58 -2.40
CA GLU A 691 41.14 7.52 -1.87
C GLU A 691 42.49 6.80 -1.81
N GLU A 692 43.36 7.04 -2.79
CA GLU A 692 44.74 6.56 -2.80
C GLU A 692 45.53 7.18 -1.65
N GLU A 693 45.86 6.39 -0.63
CA GLU A 693 47.19 6.45 -0.01
C GLU A 693 48.10 5.45 -0.74
N LYS A 694 49.10 6.01 -1.43
CA LYS A 694 50.15 5.28 -2.13
C LYS A 694 51.04 4.51 -1.15
N GLU A 695 51.33 3.25 -1.46
CA GLU A 695 52.71 2.78 -1.68
C GLU A 695 52.71 1.40 -2.33
N GLY A 696 53.47 1.26 -3.42
CA GLY A 696 53.37 0.15 -4.36
C GLY A 696 54.16 -1.10 -3.98
N ARG A 697 53.91 -2.17 -4.75
CA ARG A 697 54.90 -3.15 -5.23
C ARG A 697 54.27 -4.10 -6.27
N HIS A 698 55.09 -4.46 -7.24
CA HIS A 698 54.87 -5.33 -8.39
C HIS A 698 54.69 -6.83 -8.03
N LEU A 699 54.24 -7.61 -9.05
CA LEU A 699 54.06 -9.08 -9.23
C LEU A 699 52.59 -9.56 -9.10
N ASP A 700 52.04 -10.50 -9.88
CA ASP A 700 52.53 -11.34 -10.98
C ASP A 700 51.33 -11.88 -11.79
N MET A 701 51.55 -12.18 -13.07
CA MET A 701 50.53 -12.70 -14.00
C MET A 701 50.45 -14.24 -13.86
N VAL A 702 49.36 -14.76 -13.29
CA VAL A 702 49.14 -16.22 -13.15
C VAL A 702 48.47 -16.77 -14.41
N GLN A 703 49.23 -17.49 -15.23
CA GLN A 703 48.68 -18.47 -16.18
C GLN A 703 48.38 -19.77 -15.43
N CYS A 704 47.10 -20.09 -15.24
CA CYS A 704 46.68 -21.42 -14.79
C CYS A 704 46.52 -22.34 -16.01
N VAL A 705 47.52 -23.19 -16.25
CA VAL A 705 47.40 -24.38 -17.12
C VAL A 705 46.86 -25.52 -16.27
N LEU A 706 45.70 -26.08 -16.67
CA LEU A 706 45.18 -27.31 -16.09
C LEU A 706 45.98 -28.53 -16.61
N PRO A 707 46.34 -29.50 -15.76
CA PRO A 707 47.13 -30.66 -16.17
C PRO A 707 46.23 -31.74 -16.79
N SER A 708 46.56 -32.16 -18.01
CA SER A 708 46.03 -33.38 -18.61
C SER A 708 46.94 -34.58 -18.27
N SER A 709 46.29 -35.66 -17.87
CA SER A 709 46.87 -36.92 -17.48
C SER A 709 47.26 -37.80 -18.67
N SER A 710 48.39 -38.51 -18.48
CA SER A 710 48.61 -39.92 -18.78
C SER A 710 49.31 -40.38 -20.08
N HIS A 711 50.29 -41.24 -19.82
CA HIS A 711 50.81 -42.38 -20.57
C HIS A 711 51.88 -42.22 -21.67
N ALA A 712 53.07 -42.71 -21.27
CA ALA A 712 53.81 -43.81 -21.89
C ALA A 712 54.97 -43.50 -22.86
N ALA A 713 56.16 -43.85 -22.36
CA ALA A 713 57.25 -44.57 -23.03
C ALA A 713 57.82 -44.01 -24.35
N CYS A 714 59.08 -43.57 -24.31
CA CYS A 714 60.20 -44.38 -24.82
C CYS A 714 61.56 -43.68 -24.61
N SER A 715 62.55 -44.53 -24.38
CA SER A 715 63.97 -44.29 -24.11
C SER A 715 64.76 -43.65 -25.24
N HIS A 716 65.79 -42.85 -24.90
CA HIS A 716 67.23 -43.13 -25.17
C HIS A 716 68.06 -41.84 -25.04
N GLY A 717 69.23 -41.95 -24.40
CA GLY A 717 70.31 -40.97 -24.45
C GLY A 717 70.73 -40.46 -23.09
#